data_AF-A0A222EPD2-F1
#
_entry.id   AF-A0A222EPD2-F1
#
_cell.length_a   1.000
_cell.length_b   1.000
_cell.length_c   1.000
_cell.angle_alpha   90.00
_cell.angle_beta   90.00
_cell.angle_gamma   90.00
#
_symmetry.space_group_name_H-M   'P 1'
#
loop_
_entity.id
_entity.type
_entity.pdbx_description
1 polymer ?
#
loop_
_entity_poly.entity_id
_entity_poly.type
_entity_poly.pdbx_seq_one_letter_code
_entity_poly.pdbx_strand_id
1 'polypeptide(L)'
;MYKFLTTEENEKYVSKKSNSLVIFEKKSKKLNAYKEKEYFKMEKNYQKCKLSFLNKREKLKNKLELSKKVLEEKYQSNKLNDINYNNYFSSLEEIYSKKLLNLDEDLDIMEQNYVLAKQDIEDGFQNSVNYNEKVYIRSIEKKFAKIDFKKQFKIEKSKIINKNTDKKEFKLRLLEIKRSIYENSNKEYIPFQLAFINWKQRKKENFELWKLKKQKQLIEMKHYSFKDWITLRIYTIPLYLLLIMVGVVVAAFITGIVTDKMIYAFSILLTLSIVFGVLFTKIPIWNKYLGGALIGCMIIGSLFVKFNVLPTEVETSIKVWFEEQDFVGFYISVLLVGAVILIPKKMIVKATGGFFAIIIIGTLGATVVGLLGMLATGLSMKEFLLNYWLPILCSGNGGGIQPIGEIAAQNGFNKKDWMSSALTVSTVASILSVIMAGILSAIGKVRPSLSGDGKLVKKDIHTTERKSEAKDRNIAVAVLIIGIIYIASDTLANKVFTKDMIGILIPNYAWMIVIGITLNILNIIPREIKKGISKVNIFISKQTTWLLMFAVGMVYINFDKFVNALSPTTLLLCLSFVVGASIFPLFAAKLFKFYGVESAIAGGLCMTAQGGAGAIMVLGTSNRMELMPWGQITCRIAGSVILILAGVFFSIYANEAVPVGLL
;
A
#
# COMPACT_ATOMS: atom_id res chain seq x y z
N MET A 1 -45.21 5.92 1.94
CA MET A 1 -45.77 4.71 1.30
C MET A 1 -45.36 4.74 -0.17
N TYR A 2 -44.91 3.61 -0.72
CA TYR A 2 -44.66 3.50 -2.17
C TYR A 2 -46.01 3.56 -2.91
N LYS A 3 -46.15 4.50 -3.84
CA LYS A 3 -47.47 4.87 -4.41
C LYS A 3 -47.94 3.92 -5.50
N PHE A 4 -47.05 3.15 -6.13
CA PHE A 4 -47.36 2.35 -7.32
C PHE A 4 -47.11 0.84 -7.13
N LEU A 5 -46.97 0.37 -5.88
CA LEU A 5 -46.98 -1.06 -5.57
C LEU A 5 -48.40 -1.63 -5.70
N THR A 6 -48.53 -2.89 -6.12
CA THR A 6 -49.83 -3.60 -6.03
C THR A 6 -50.15 -3.91 -4.57
N THR A 7 -51.41 -4.24 -4.27
CA THR A 7 -51.86 -4.63 -2.92
C THR A 7 -50.99 -5.77 -2.36
N GLU A 8 -50.78 -6.83 -3.14
CA GLU A 8 -49.92 -7.97 -2.78
C GLU A 8 -48.45 -7.57 -2.54
N GLU A 9 -47.89 -6.67 -3.36
CA GLU A 9 -46.52 -6.19 -3.18
C GLU A 9 -46.36 -5.29 -1.96
N ASN A 10 -47.39 -4.49 -1.65
CA ASN A 10 -47.41 -3.63 -0.48
C ASN A 10 -47.52 -4.47 0.80
N GLU A 11 -48.38 -5.49 0.81
CA GLU A 11 -48.45 -6.50 1.89
C GLU A 11 -47.12 -7.22 2.07
N LYS A 12 -46.49 -7.63 0.96
CA LYS A 12 -45.15 -8.27 0.98
C LYS A 12 -44.06 -7.32 1.47
N TYR A 13 -44.14 -6.03 1.16
CA TYR A 13 -43.24 -5.01 1.70
C TYR A 13 -43.42 -4.84 3.20
N VAL A 14 -44.66 -4.65 3.67
CA VAL A 14 -44.99 -4.48 5.09
C VAL A 14 -44.56 -5.71 5.89
N SER A 15 -44.91 -6.91 5.43
CA SER A 15 -44.52 -8.18 6.04
C SER A 15 -42.99 -8.34 6.11
N LYS A 16 -42.27 -8.10 4.99
CA LYS A 16 -40.80 -8.22 4.98
C LYS A 16 -40.11 -7.17 5.83
N LYS A 17 -40.61 -5.94 5.86
CA LYS A 17 -40.06 -4.85 6.68
C LYS A 17 -40.27 -5.14 8.17
N SER A 18 -41.46 -5.57 8.56
CA SER A 18 -41.78 -6.03 9.92
C SER A 18 -40.83 -7.16 10.37
N ASN A 19 -40.76 -8.26 9.61
CA ASN A 19 -39.89 -9.39 9.96
C ASN A 19 -38.41 -8.99 10.05
N SER A 20 -37.96 -8.08 9.18
CA SER A 20 -36.56 -7.65 9.18
C SER A 20 -36.23 -6.65 10.28
N LEU A 21 -37.20 -5.84 10.72
CA LEU A 21 -37.10 -5.00 11.91
C LEU A 21 -36.94 -5.87 13.17
N VAL A 22 -37.74 -6.92 13.33
CA VAL A 22 -37.60 -7.87 14.44
C VAL A 22 -36.21 -8.53 14.45
N ILE A 23 -35.70 -8.93 13.28
CA ILE A 23 -34.35 -9.49 13.16
C ILE A 23 -33.29 -8.44 13.53
N PHE A 24 -33.44 -7.20 13.05
CA PHE A 24 -32.55 -6.09 13.36
C PHE A 24 -32.51 -5.82 14.87
N GLU A 25 -33.65 -5.70 15.53
CA GLU A 25 -33.75 -5.48 16.98
C GLU A 25 -33.11 -6.61 17.78
N LYS A 26 -33.38 -7.87 17.41
CA LYS A 26 -32.75 -9.04 18.04
C LYS A 26 -31.23 -9.03 17.89
N LYS A 27 -30.72 -8.63 16.72
CA LYS A 27 -29.27 -8.49 16.46
C LYS A 27 -28.67 -7.32 17.25
N SER A 28 -29.35 -6.18 17.32
CA SER A 28 -28.94 -5.01 18.10
C SER A 28 -28.88 -5.33 19.60
N LYS A 29 -29.87 -6.05 20.14
CA LYS A 29 -29.84 -6.52 21.55
C LYS A 29 -28.65 -7.43 21.83
N LYS A 30 -28.37 -8.39 20.94
CA LYS A 30 -27.21 -9.28 21.06
C LYS A 30 -25.88 -8.51 20.95
N LEU A 31 -25.84 -7.49 20.11
CA LEU A 31 -24.66 -6.64 19.91
C LEU A 31 -24.39 -5.76 21.14
N ASN A 32 -25.44 -5.20 21.76
CA ASN A 32 -25.34 -4.47 23.03
C ASN A 32 -24.79 -5.34 24.15
N ALA A 33 -25.35 -6.54 24.35
CA ALA A 33 -24.85 -7.48 25.35
C ALA A 33 -23.37 -7.87 25.11
N TYR A 34 -22.97 -7.99 23.83
CA TYR A 34 -21.58 -8.22 23.48
C TYR A 34 -20.68 -7.01 23.82
N LYS A 35 -21.13 -5.79 23.53
CA LYS A 35 -20.43 -4.54 23.85
C LYS A 35 -20.13 -4.45 25.35
N GLU A 36 -21.14 -4.63 26.19
CA GLU A 36 -20.99 -4.57 27.65
C GLU A 36 -20.01 -5.63 28.17
N LYS A 37 -20.09 -6.86 27.64
CA LYS A 37 -19.17 -7.94 28.02
C LYS A 37 -17.71 -7.62 27.65
N GLU A 38 -17.47 -7.06 26.48
CA GLU A 38 -16.11 -6.69 26.05
C GLU A 38 -15.58 -5.49 26.83
N TYR A 39 -16.41 -4.48 27.13
CA TYR A 39 -16.04 -3.37 28.00
C TYR A 39 -15.64 -3.87 29.40
N PHE A 40 -16.42 -4.75 30.00
CA PHE A 40 -16.11 -5.33 31.31
C PHE A 40 -14.76 -6.07 31.30
N LYS A 41 -14.52 -6.90 30.27
CA LYS A 41 -13.26 -7.63 30.13
C LYS A 41 -12.07 -6.69 29.93
N MET A 42 -12.26 -5.63 29.16
CA MET A 42 -11.22 -4.65 28.88
C MET A 42 -10.88 -3.82 30.12
N GLU A 43 -11.90 -3.36 30.86
CA GLU A 43 -11.74 -2.66 32.13
C GLU A 43 -10.92 -3.50 33.11
N LYS A 44 -11.32 -4.76 33.31
CA LYS A 44 -10.61 -5.68 34.20
C LYS A 44 -9.14 -5.86 33.81
N ASN A 45 -8.84 -5.99 32.51
CA ASN A 45 -7.48 -6.13 32.01
C ASN A 45 -6.67 -4.84 32.16
N TYR A 46 -7.30 -3.68 31.90
CA TYR A 46 -6.71 -2.36 32.09
C TYR A 46 -6.29 -2.16 33.55
N GLN A 47 -7.20 -2.39 34.50
CA GLN A 47 -6.92 -2.27 35.92
C GLN A 47 -5.79 -3.20 36.38
N LYS A 48 -5.78 -4.47 35.91
CA LYS A 48 -4.71 -5.42 36.21
C LYS A 48 -3.35 -4.96 35.65
N CYS A 49 -3.31 -4.46 34.42
CA CYS A 49 -2.10 -3.94 33.81
C CYS A 49 -1.60 -2.68 34.52
N LYS A 50 -2.49 -1.73 34.82
CA LYS A 50 -2.18 -0.50 35.55
C LYS A 50 -1.56 -0.80 36.90
N LEU A 51 -2.15 -1.72 37.67
CA LEU A 51 -1.58 -2.18 38.94
C LEU A 51 -0.18 -2.80 38.77
N SER A 52 0.02 -3.62 37.73
CA SER A 52 1.35 -4.18 37.44
C SER A 52 2.38 -3.11 37.09
N PHE A 53 1.99 -2.04 36.41
CA PHE A 53 2.88 -0.91 36.09
C PHE A 53 3.23 -0.12 37.34
N LEU A 54 2.25 0.20 38.19
CA LEU A 54 2.47 0.88 39.46
C LEU A 54 3.43 0.09 40.36
N ASN A 55 3.23 -1.22 40.50
CA ASN A 55 4.12 -2.09 41.27
C ASN A 55 5.54 -2.13 40.72
N LYS A 56 5.72 -2.09 39.38
CA LYS A 56 7.06 -2.02 38.75
C LYS A 56 7.73 -0.67 39.00
N ARG A 57 6.96 0.41 38.92
CA ARG A 57 7.42 1.78 39.18
C ARG A 57 7.91 1.91 40.62
N GLU A 58 7.15 1.39 41.57
CA GLU A 58 7.52 1.35 42.99
C GLU A 58 8.77 0.50 43.23
N LYS A 59 8.85 -0.70 42.65
CA LYS A 59 10.07 -1.53 42.70
C LYS A 59 11.31 -0.82 42.14
N LEU A 60 11.16 -0.03 41.08
CA LEU A 60 12.27 0.75 40.51
C LEU A 60 12.69 1.89 41.44
N LYS A 61 11.74 2.59 42.07
CA LYS A 61 12.02 3.61 43.09
C LYS A 61 12.74 3.01 44.30
N ASN A 62 12.25 1.90 44.83
CA ASN A 62 12.87 1.21 45.97
C ASN A 62 14.30 0.73 45.63
N LYS A 63 14.52 0.24 44.39
CA LYS A 63 15.87 -0.12 43.92
C LYS A 63 16.79 1.09 43.81
N LEU A 64 16.30 2.23 43.35
CA LEU A 64 17.06 3.48 43.31
C LEU A 64 17.46 3.90 44.73
N GLU A 65 16.52 3.92 45.67
CA GLU A 65 16.80 4.27 47.08
C GLU A 65 17.79 3.31 47.73
N LEU A 66 17.63 2.00 47.53
CA LEU A 66 18.58 1.01 48.05
C LEU A 66 19.98 1.21 47.44
N SER A 67 20.06 1.49 46.13
CA SER A 67 21.32 1.73 45.46
C SER A 67 22.00 3.01 45.96
N LYS A 68 21.22 4.07 46.25
CA LYS A 68 21.70 5.31 46.86
C LYS A 68 22.26 5.05 48.27
N LYS A 69 21.52 4.32 49.12
CA LYS A 69 21.97 3.95 50.47
C LYS A 69 23.30 3.17 50.45
N VAL A 70 23.42 2.17 49.57
CA VAL A 70 24.68 1.41 49.43
C VAL A 70 25.84 2.30 48.95
N LEU A 71 25.56 3.27 48.08
CA LEU A 71 26.57 4.23 47.62
C LEU A 71 27.01 5.17 48.75
N GLU A 72 26.05 5.67 49.54
CA GLU A 72 26.27 6.50 50.73
C GLU A 72 27.06 5.75 51.81
N GLU A 73 26.74 4.50 52.11
CA GLU A 73 27.49 3.66 53.07
C GLU A 73 28.95 3.43 52.64
N LYS A 74 29.19 3.25 51.33
CA LYS A 74 30.55 3.10 50.78
C LYS A 74 31.34 4.40 50.81
N TYR A 75 30.66 5.53 50.63
CA TYR A 75 31.25 6.86 50.78
C TYR A 75 31.63 7.14 52.24
N GLN A 76 30.70 6.90 53.17
CA GLN A 76 30.91 7.06 54.62
C GLN A 76 32.01 6.13 55.18
N SER A 77 32.23 4.96 54.57
CA SER A 77 33.32 4.05 54.95
C SER A 77 34.67 4.33 54.26
N ASN A 78 34.84 5.51 53.63
CA ASN A 78 36.04 5.93 52.89
C ASN A 78 36.46 4.97 51.77
N LYS A 79 35.56 4.11 51.29
CA LYS A 79 35.81 3.19 50.16
C LYS A 79 35.60 3.85 48.79
N LEU A 80 35.10 5.10 48.76
CA LEU A 80 34.81 5.90 47.58
C LEU A 80 35.27 7.35 47.81
N ASN A 81 35.94 7.95 46.83
CA ASN A 81 36.29 9.37 46.85
C ASN A 81 35.14 10.24 46.31
N ASP A 82 35.17 11.55 46.57
CA ASP A 82 34.11 12.51 46.21
C ASP A 82 33.78 12.49 44.71
N ILE A 83 34.80 12.46 43.86
CA ILE A 83 34.66 12.49 42.41
C ILE A 83 33.91 11.23 41.92
N ASN A 84 34.30 10.05 42.40
CA ASN A 84 33.65 8.81 41.99
C ASN A 84 32.23 8.71 42.57
N TYR A 85 32.01 9.14 43.82
CA TYR A 85 30.68 9.18 44.42
C TYR A 85 29.71 10.03 43.58
N ASN A 86 30.09 11.26 43.23
CA ASN A 86 29.25 12.17 42.45
C ASN A 86 28.98 11.63 41.04
N ASN A 87 30.00 11.08 40.37
CA ASN A 87 29.84 10.48 39.04
C ASN A 87 28.90 9.26 39.07
N TYR A 88 29.07 8.36 40.04
CA TYR A 88 28.19 7.19 40.19
C TYR A 88 26.78 7.61 40.56
N PHE A 89 26.59 8.55 41.49
CA PHE A 89 25.28 9.03 41.91
C PHE A 89 24.50 9.63 40.74
N SER A 90 25.14 10.54 39.99
CA SER A 90 24.55 11.18 38.80
C SER A 90 24.17 10.15 37.72
N SER A 91 25.08 9.22 37.41
CA SER A 91 24.81 8.15 36.44
C SER A 91 23.65 7.24 36.87
N LEU A 92 23.56 6.96 38.17
CA LEU A 92 22.52 6.11 38.75
C LEU A 92 21.16 6.82 38.69
N GLU A 93 21.11 8.10 39.03
CA GLU A 93 19.90 8.92 38.84
C GLU A 93 19.47 8.99 37.38
N GLU A 94 20.38 9.25 36.43
CA GLU A 94 20.07 9.32 35.00
C GLU A 94 19.49 7.99 34.49
N ILE A 95 20.08 6.86 34.86
CA ILE A 95 19.62 5.53 34.42
C ILE A 95 18.21 5.23 34.96
N TYR A 96 17.97 5.47 36.25
CA TYR A 96 16.67 5.16 36.87
C TYR A 96 15.59 6.15 36.47
N SER A 97 15.91 7.44 36.32
CA SER A 97 14.97 8.44 35.80
C SER A 97 14.58 8.13 34.35
N LYS A 98 15.52 7.72 33.50
CA LYS A 98 15.21 7.23 32.14
C LYS A 98 14.36 5.96 32.13
N LYS A 99 14.62 5.01 33.04
CA LYS A 99 13.79 3.80 33.19
C LYS A 99 12.36 4.14 33.65
N LEU A 100 12.22 5.07 34.60
CA LEU A 100 10.92 5.56 35.08
C LEU A 100 10.18 6.29 33.96
N LEU A 101 10.85 7.18 33.22
CA LEU A 101 10.26 7.91 32.10
C LEU A 101 9.79 6.96 30.99
N ASN A 102 10.57 5.94 30.63
CA ASN A 102 10.15 4.92 29.67
C ASN A 102 8.90 4.14 30.14
N LEU A 103 8.82 3.86 31.45
CA LEU A 103 7.73 3.13 32.08
C LEU A 103 6.46 3.98 32.17
N ASP A 104 6.60 5.26 32.49
CA ASP A 104 5.53 6.25 32.52
C ASP A 104 5.00 6.49 31.08
N GLU A 105 5.87 6.60 30.07
CA GLU A 105 5.45 6.62 28.66
C GLU A 105 4.69 5.33 28.27
N ASP A 106 5.13 4.15 28.74
CA ASP A 106 4.44 2.89 28.45
C ASP A 106 3.05 2.85 29.11
N LEU A 107 2.91 3.45 30.30
CA LEU A 107 1.62 3.62 30.97
C LEU A 107 0.72 4.57 30.19
N ASP A 108 1.22 5.74 29.77
CA ASP A 108 0.46 6.71 28.96
C ASP A 108 -0.04 6.09 27.66
N ILE A 109 0.80 5.30 26.99
CA ILE A 109 0.41 4.60 25.75
C ILE A 109 -0.57 3.49 26.04
N MET A 110 -0.44 2.82 27.17
CA MET A 110 -1.40 1.80 27.59
C MET A 110 -2.77 2.44 27.87
N GLU A 111 -2.80 3.60 28.53
CA GLU A 111 -4.01 4.39 28.77
C GLU A 111 -4.60 4.91 27.44
N GLN A 112 -3.79 5.46 26.55
CA GLN A 112 -4.21 5.87 25.21
C GLN A 112 -4.75 4.70 24.39
N ASN A 113 -4.07 3.54 24.41
CA ASN A 113 -4.55 2.33 23.75
C ASN A 113 -5.85 1.82 24.37
N TYR A 114 -6.04 1.98 25.68
CA TYR A 114 -7.28 1.60 26.35
C TYR A 114 -8.43 2.53 25.94
N VAL A 115 -8.20 3.85 25.89
CA VAL A 115 -9.17 4.83 25.39
C VAL A 115 -9.51 4.56 23.93
N LEU A 116 -8.50 4.33 23.08
CA LEU A 116 -8.71 3.96 21.69
C LEU A 116 -9.42 2.62 21.56
N ALA A 117 -9.08 1.62 22.36
CA ALA A 117 -9.81 0.36 22.34
C ALA A 117 -11.26 0.52 22.79
N LYS A 118 -11.57 1.47 23.68
CA LYS A 118 -12.97 1.83 24.00
C LYS A 118 -13.65 2.44 22.78
N GLN A 119 -12.98 3.39 22.15
CA GLN A 119 -13.47 4.04 20.94
C GLN A 119 -13.67 3.03 19.80
N ASP A 120 -12.75 2.08 19.61
CA ASP A 120 -12.83 0.99 18.64
C ASP A 120 -14.03 0.08 18.89
N ILE A 121 -14.33 -0.23 20.16
CA ILE A 121 -15.51 -1.02 20.53
C ILE A 121 -16.78 -0.23 20.21
N GLU A 122 -16.83 1.07 20.51
CA GLU A 122 -17.99 1.91 20.22
C GLU A 122 -18.18 2.14 18.71
N ASP A 123 -17.11 2.44 17.98
CA ASP A 123 -17.10 2.59 16.53
C ASP A 123 -17.46 1.26 15.86
N GLY A 124 -16.91 0.14 16.34
CA GLY A 124 -17.22 -1.20 15.86
C GLY A 124 -18.68 -1.59 16.14
N PHE A 125 -19.21 -1.19 17.30
CA PHE A 125 -20.62 -1.33 17.65
C PHE A 125 -21.49 -0.51 16.70
N GLN A 126 -21.23 0.80 16.58
CA GLN A 126 -22.00 1.71 15.74
C GLN A 126 -21.95 1.28 14.27
N ASN A 127 -20.78 0.86 13.78
CA ASN A 127 -20.63 0.32 12.44
C ASN A 127 -21.41 -0.97 12.24
N SER A 128 -21.44 -1.86 13.23
CA SER A 128 -22.23 -3.09 13.18
C SER A 128 -23.73 -2.79 13.21
N VAL A 129 -24.18 -1.79 13.96
CA VAL A 129 -25.56 -1.28 13.94
C VAL A 129 -25.89 -0.72 12.55
N ASN A 130 -25.08 0.21 12.05
CA ASN A 130 -25.24 0.82 10.73
C ASN A 130 -25.23 -0.25 9.61
N TYR A 131 -24.37 -1.26 9.74
CA TYR A 131 -24.30 -2.39 8.81
C TYR A 131 -25.58 -3.24 8.88
N ASN A 132 -26.05 -3.59 10.08
CA ASN A 132 -27.29 -4.34 10.26
C ASN A 132 -28.48 -3.54 9.72
N GLU A 133 -28.54 -2.23 9.95
CA GLU A 133 -29.57 -1.33 9.40
C GLU A 133 -29.52 -1.34 7.87
N LYS A 134 -28.32 -1.17 7.27
CA LYS A 134 -28.15 -1.24 5.82
C LYS A 134 -28.61 -2.59 5.24
N VAL A 135 -28.31 -3.70 5.91
CA VAL A 135 -28.61 -5.06 5.42
C VAL A 135 -30.07 -5.44 5.62
N TYR A 136 -30.63 -5.25 6.81
CA TYR A 136 -31.98 -5.71 7.14
C TYR A 136 -33.06 -4.68 6.80
N ILE A 137 -32.74 -3.38 6.80
CA ILE A 137 -33.71 -2.31 6.56
C ILE A 137 -33.51 -1.71 5.17
N ARG A 138 -32.38 -1.02 4.93
CA ARG A 138 -32.20 -0.26 3.66
C ARG A 138 -32.14 -1.14 2.41
N SER A 139 -31.68 -2.38 2.51
CA SER A 139 -31.66 -3.30 1.35
C SER A 139 -33.08 -3.62 0.85
N ILE A 140 -34.04 -3.72 1.76
CA ILE A 140 -35.45 -3.94 1.47
C ILE A 140 -36.04 -2.66 0.86
N GLU A 141 -35.79 -1.51 1.49
CA GLU A 141 -36.26 -0.22 0.98
C GLU A 141 -35.75 0.06 -0.43
N LYS A 142 -34.46 -0.20 -0.70
CA LYS A 142 -33.87 -0.07 -2.04
C LYS A 142 -34.50 -1.02 -3.06
N LYS A 143 -34.86 -2.25 -2.65
CA LYS A 143 -35.51 -3.22 -3.54
C LYS A 143 -36.91 -2.75 -3.95
N PHE A 144 -37.72 -2.32 -2.98
CA PHE A 144 -39.08 -1.86 -3.25
C PHE A 144 -39.11 -0.48 -3.92
N ALA A 145 -38.19 0.43 -3.57
CA ALA A 145 -37.98 1.68 -4.30
C ALA A 145 -37.64 1.46 -5.78
N LYS A 146 -36.85 0.42 -6.11
CA LYS A 146 -36.56 0.04 -7.49
C LYS A 146 -37.80 -0.48 -8.23
N ILE A 147 -38.67 -1.23 -7.56
CA ILE A 147 -39.92 -1.76 -8.16
C ILE A 147 -40.88 -0.61 -8.42
N ASP A 148 -41.11 0.24 -7.43
CA ASP A 148 -41.95 1.44 -7.51
C ASP A 148 -41.46 2.37 -8.64
N PHE A 149 -40.15 2.67 -8.68
CA PHE A 149 -39.53 3.44 -9.76
C PHE A 149 -39.80 2.84 -11.14
N LYS A 150 -39.63 1.52 -11.30
CA LYS A 150 -39.84 0.85 -12.60
C LYS A 150 -41.29 0.94 -13.07
N LYS A 151 -42.26 0.82 -12.15
CA LYS A 151 -43.68 0.90 -12.47
C LYS A 151 -44.08 2.32 -12.83
N GLN A 152 -43.70 3.30 -12.01
CA GLN A 152 -43.94 4.70 -12.29
C GLN A 152 -43.31 5.11 -13.64
N PHE A 153 -42.08 4.64 -13.91
CA PHE A 153 -41.43 4.89 -15.21
C PHE A 153 -42.17 4.21 -16.37
N LYS A 154 -42.73 3.02 -16.20
CA LYS A 154 -43.52 2.34 -17.24
C LYS A 154 -44.79 3.13 -17.58
N ILE A 155 -45.51 3.61 -16.56
CA ILE A 155 -46.74 4.41 -16.69
C ILE A 155 -46.44 5.73 -17.41
N GLU A 156 -45.47 6.50 -16.90
CA GLU A 156 -45.09 7.78 -17.51
C GLU A 156 -44.53 7.61 -18.93
N LYS A 157 -43.77 6.54 -19.17
CA LYS A 157 -43.30 6.20 -20.52
C LYS A 157 -44.47 5.93 -21.47
N SER A 158 -45.49 5.16 -21.06
CA SER A 158 -46.64 4.86 -21.93
C SER A 158 -47.44 6.10 -22.35
N LYS A 159 -47.48 7.14 -21.51
CA LYS A 159 -48.14 8.42 -21.85
C LYS A 159 -47.48 9.16 -23.02
N ILE A 160 -46.19 8.91 -23.28
CA ILE A 160 -45.41 9.60 -24.32
C ILE A 160 -45.21 8.73 -25.57
N ILE A 161 -45.69 7.48 -25.59
CA ILE A 161 -45.52 6.57 -26.74
C ILE A 161 -46.33 6.99 -27.99
N ASN A 162 -47.17 8.01 -27.92
CA ASN A 162 -47.96 8.48 -29.07
C ASN A 162 -47.44 9.80 -29.69
N LYS A 163 -47.34 9.77 -31.03
CA LYS A 163 -47.12 10.84 -32.02
C LYS A 163 -45.66 11.27 -32.30
N ASN A 164 -45.21 10.96 -33.54
CA ASN A 164 -44.25 11.68 -34.39
C ASN A 164 -43.20 12.57 -33.67
N THR A 165 -42.48 12.01 -32.70
CA THR A 165 -41.42 12.73 -31.99
C THR A 165 -40.07 12.29 -32.53
N ASP A 166 -39.21 13.26 -32.82
CA ASP A 166 -37.82 12.99 -33.19
C ASP A 166 -37.15 12.08 -32.14
N LYS A 167 -36.38 11.08 -32.58
CA LYS A 167 -35.69 10.09 -31.73
C LYS A 167 -34.85 10.77 -30.63
N LYS A 168 -34.31 11.96 -30.92
CA LYS A 168 -33.49 12.72 -29.98
C LYS A 168 -34.32 13.35 -28.87
N GLU A 169 -35.46 13.95 -29.21
CA GLU A 169 -36.39 14.58 -28.27
C GLU A 169 -37.05 13.54 -27.36
N PHE A 170 -37.42 12.38 -27.92
CA PHE A 170 -37.97 11.26 -27.14
C PHE A 170 -36.98 10.77 -26.07
N LYS A 171 -35.68 10.67 -26.39
CA LYS A 171 -34.64 10.28 -25.41
C LYS A 171 -34.47 11.31 -24.28
N LEU A 172 -34.60 12.61 -24.58
CA LEU A 172 -34.52 13.68 -23.59
C LEU A 172 -35.72 13.63 -22.62
N ARG A 173 -36.94 13.52 -23.14
CA ARG A 173 -38.15 13.38 -22.32
C ARG A 173 -38.11 12.16 -21.41
N LEU A 174 -37.60 11.02 -21.92
CA LEU A 174 -37.40 9.82 -21.08
C LEU A 174 -36.42 10.06 -19.92
N LEU A 175 -35.43 10.91 -20.11
CA LEU A 175 -34.45 11.27 -19.07
C LEU A 175 -35.07 12.19 -18.03
N GLU A 176 -35.85 13.18 -18.44
CA GLU A 176 -36.60 14.08 -17.56
C GLU A 176 -37.59 13.34 -16.69
N ILE A 177 -38.36 12.40 -17.28
CA ILE A 177 -39.25 11.53 -16.51
C ILE A 177 -38.47 10.77 -15.44
N LYS A 178 -37.35 10.14 -15.79
CA LYS A 178 -36.53 9.41 -14.82
C LYS A 178 -36.07 10.32 -13.68
N ARG A 179 -35.71 11.56 -14.00
CA ARG A 179 -35.24 12.56 -13.03
C ARG A 179 -36.36 12.99 -12.09
N SER A 180 -37.51 13.34 -12.65
CA SER A 180 -38.72 13.72 -11.88
C SER A 180 -39.17 12.60 -10.94
N ILE A 181 -39.22 11.35 -11.43
CA ILE A 181 -39.55 10.19 -10.60
C ILE A 181 -38.55 10.03 -9.45
N TYR A 182 -37.26 10.17 -9.74
CA TYR A 182 -36.22 10.06 -8.72
C TYR A 182 -36.31 11.17 -7.67
N GLU A 183 -36.50 12.43 -8.08
CA GLU A 183 -36.59 13.58 -7.17
C GLU A 183 -37.81 13.52 -6.25
N ASN A 184 -38.93 12.96 -6.74
CA ASN A 184 -40.16 12.74 -5.97
C ASN A 184 -40.17 11.41 -5.17
N SER A 185 -39.11 10.62 -5.25
CA SER A 185 -38.98 9.34 -4.52
C SER A 185 -38.32 9.52 -3.15
N ASN A 186 -38.25 8.43 -2.38
CA ASN A 186 -37.50 8.37 -1.12
C ASN A 186 -35.96 8.36 -1.31
N LYS A 187 -35.45 8.52 -2.54
CA LYS A 187 -34.02 8.60 -2.91
C LYS A 187 -33.17 7.37 -2.58
N GLU A 188 -33.78 6.26 -2.15
CA GLU A 188 -33.08 4.99 -1.86
C GLU A 188 -32.58 4.26 -3.13
N TYR A 189 -33.15 4.58 -4.31
CA TYR A 189 -32.75 4.01 -5.59
C TYR A 189 -32.52 5.09 -6.66
N ILE A 190 -31.33 5.10 -7.26
CA ILE A 190 -30.98 5.90 -8.45
C ILE A 190 -30.89 4.97 -9.67
N PRO A 191 -31.57 5.26 -10.79
CA PRO A 191 -31.41 4.51 -12.02
C PRO A 191 -30.04 4.77 -12.66
N PHE A 192 -29.46 3.73 -13.27
CA PHE A 192 -28.09 3.75 -13.80
C PHE A 192 -27.79 4.93 -14.74
N GLN A 193 -28.72 5.30 -15.64
CA GLN A 193 -28.52 6.42 -16.56
C GLN A 193 -28.37 7.77 -15.83
N LEU A 194 -29.18 8.03 -14.79
CA LEU A 194 -29.03 9.23 -13.97
C LEU A 194 -27.74 9.18 -13.15
N ALA A 195 -27.39 8.01 -12.60
CA ALA A 195 -26.12 7.84 -11.89
C ALA A 195 -24.92 8.14 -12.79
N PHE A 196 -24.96 7.68 -14.05
CA PHE A 196 -23.92 7.92 -15.03
C PHE A 196 -23.85 9.39 -15.47
N ILE A 197 -24.99 10.04 -15.71
CA ILE A 197 -25.04 11.48 -16.05
C ILE A 197 -24.53 12.32 -14.89
N ASN A 198 -24.99 12.04 -13.65
CA ASN A 198 -24.50 12.72 -12.45
C ASN A 198 -23.00 12.51 -12.27
N TRP A 199 -22.49 11.31 -12.55
CA TRP A 199 -21.06 11.03 -12.53
C TRP A 199 -20.30 11.83 -13.59
N LYS A 200 -20.77 11.82 -14.84
CA LYS A 200 -20.15 12.56 -15.96
C LYS A 200 -20.16 14.07 -15.69
N GLN A 201 -21.28 14.59 -15.20
CA GLN A 201 -21.44 15.98 -14.83
C GLN A 201 -20.52 16.35 -13.67
N ARG A 202 -20.48 15.56 -12.60
CA ARG A 202 -19.53 15.75 -11.49
C ARG A 202 -18.08 15.70 -11.96
N LYS A 203 -17.74 14.86 -12.95
CA LYS A 203 -16.40 14.82 -13.55
C LYS A 203 -16.09 16.08 -14.35
N LYS A 204 -17.05 16.57 -15.15
CA LYS A 204 -16.93 17.84 -15.87
C LYS A 204 -16.79 19.01 -14.90
N GLU A 205 -17.66 19.11 -13.90
CA GLU A 205 -17.60 20.13 -12.85
C GLU A 205 -16.27 20.09 -12.10
N ASN A 206 -15.75 18.90 -11.74
CA ASN A 206 -14.43 18.80 -11.12
C ASN A 206 -13.30 19.27 -12.03
N PHE A 207 -13.40 19.02 -13.34
CA PHE A 207 -12.42 19.49 -14.31
C PHE A 207 -12.51 21.01 -14.52
N GLU A 208 -13.71 21.57 -14.64
CA GLU A 208 -13.93 23.03 -14.69
C GLU A 208 -13.47 23.70 -13.40
N LEU A 209 -13.78 23.12 -12.23
CA LEU A 209 -13.31 23.60 -10.94
C LEU A 209 -11.78 23.54 -10.85
N TRP A 210 -11.15 22.51 -11.40
CA TRP A 210 -9.69 22.44 -11.52
C TRP A 210 -9.16 23.55 -12.44
N LYS A 211 -9.78 23.78 -13.60
CA LYS A 211 -9.42 24.84 -14.55
C LYS A 211 -9.59 26.23 -13.92
N LEU A 212 -10.71 26.49 -13.25
CA LEU A 212 -10.98 27.73 -12.51
C LEU A 212 -10.01 27.92 -11.35
N LYS A 213 -9.70 26.87 -10.57
CA LYS A 213 -8.67 26.93 -9.53
C LYS A 213 -7.32 27.28 -10.14
N LYS A 214 -6.99 26.75 -11.31
CA LYS A 214 -5.77 27.09 -12.04
C LYS A 214 -5.78 28.50 -12.60
N GLN A 215 -6.90 28.97 -13.14
CA GLN A 215 -7.06 30.37 -13.59
C GLN A 215 -6.97 31.34 -12.41
N LYS A 216 -7.63 31.04 -11.29
CA LYS A 216 -7.51 31.80 -10.04
C LYS A 216 -6.06 31.83 -9.58
N GLN A 217 -5.38 30.69 -9.55
CA GLN A 217 -3.96 30.61 -9.21
C GLN A 217 -3.11 31.45 -10.17
N LEU A 218 -3.39 31.43 -11.48
CA LEU A 218 -2.70 32.26 -12.47
C LEU A 218 -2.97 33.76 -12.29
N ILE A 219 -4.19 34.15 -11.92
CA ILE A 219 -4.57 35.55 -11.64
C ILE A 219 -3.90 36.02 -10.34
N GLU A 220 -3.89 35.20 -9.29
CA GLU A 220 -3.13 35.47 -8.06
C GLU A 220 -1.64 35.64 -8.38
N MET A 221 -1.11 34.81 -9.29
CA MET A 221 0.27 34.91 -9.79
C MET A 221 0.53 36.12 -10.70
N LYS A 222 -0.49 36.82 -11.21
CA LYS A 222 -0.30 38.11 -11.92
C LYS A 222 0.12 39.24 -10.97
N HIS A 223 -0.22 39.12 -9.69
CA HIS A 223 0.18 40.07 -8.65
C HIS A 223 1.44 39.65 -7.90
N TYR A 224 2.07 38.54 -8.30
CA TYR A 224 3.32 38.11 -7.68
C TYR A 224 4.44 39.04 -8.11
N SER A 225 5.16 39.56 -7.13
CA SER A 225 6.44 40.22 -7.41
C SER A 225 7.44 39.19 -7.96
N PHE A 226 8.53 39.66 -8.58
CA PHE A 226 9.63 38.78 -8.97
C PHE A 226 10.10 37.89 -7.80
N LYS A 227 10.12 38.46 -6.58
CA LYS A 227 10.47 37.76 -5.34
C LYS A 227 9.51 36.61 -5.01
N ASP A 228 8.22 36.79 -5.24
CA ASP A 228 7.21 35.75 -4.97
C ASP A 228 7.30 34.61 -5.99
N TRP A 229 7.57 34.94 -7.27
CA TRP A 229 7.79 33.95 -8.31
C TRP A 229 9.03 33.08 -8.06
N ILE A 230 10.15 33.68 -7.67
CA ILE A 230 11.39 32.93 -7.43
C ILE A 230 11.35 32.12 -6.14
N THR A 231 10.56 32.52 -5.14
CA THR A 231 10.42 31.82 -3.85
C THR A 231 9.36 30.72 -3.84
N LEU A 232 8.61 30.54 -4.94
CA LEU A 232 7.68 29.43 -5.12
C LEU A 232 8.37 28.09 -4.84
N ARG A 233 7.75 27.25 -4.00
CA ARG A 233 8.36 25.97 -3.61
C ARG A 233 7.85 24.81 -4.48
N ILE A 234 8.77 24.15 -5.17
CA ILE A 234 8.56 22.88 -5.87
C ILE A 234 9.28 21.79 -5.09
N TYR A 235 8.57 20.74 -4.66
CA TYR A 235 9.17 19.68 -3.84
C TYR A 235 9.86 20.21 -2.57
N THR A 236 9.32 21.27 -1.96
CA THR A 236 9.91 22.01 -0.82
C THR A 236 11.11 22.90 -1.18
N ILE A 237 11.64 22.81 -2.41
CA ILE A 237 12.78 23.59 -2.91
C ILE A 237 12.26 24.90 -3.53
N PRO A 238 12.78 26.08 -3.16
CA PRO A 238 12.48 27.33 -3.86
C PRO A 238 12.83 27.26 -5.34
N LEU A 239 12.00 27.84 -6.20
CA LEU A 239 12.12 27.72 -7.65
C LEU A 239 13.47 28.23 -8.15
N TYR A 240 13.99 29.34 -7.61
CA TYR A 240 15.33 29.82 -7.98
C TYR A 240 16.42 28.77 -7.75
N LEU A 241 16.36 28.07 -6.61
CA LEU A 241 17.35 27.07 -6.25
C LEU A 241 17.22 25.85 -7.16
N LEU A 242 15.99 25.44 -7.46
CA LEU A 242 15.73 24.35 -8.40
C LEU A 242 16.25 24.69 -9.81
N LEU A 243 16.02 25.92 -10.29
CA LEU A 243 16.52 26.37 -11.60
C LEU A 243 18.05 26.42 -11.64
N ILE A 244 18.70 26.85 -10.56
CA ILE A 244 20.17 26.79 -10.44
C ILE A 244 20.64 25.34 -10.49
N MET A 245 20.03 24.43 -9.73
CA MET A 245 20.39 23.00 -9.75
C MET A 245 20.24 22.40 -11.15
N VAL A 246 19.14 22.68 -11.84
CA VAL A 246 18.94 22.24 -13.24
C VAL A 246 19.98 22.87 -14.16
N GLY A 247 20.28 24.16 -14.02
CA GLY A 247 21.30 24.86 -14.80
C GLY A 247 22.69 24.26 -14.63
N VAL A 248 23.08 23.89 -13.39
CA VAL A 248 24.35 23.21 -13.11
C VAL A 248 24.39 21.82 -13.75
N VAL A 249 23.30 21.05 -13.69
CA VAL A 249 23.20 19.74 -14.34
C VAL A 249 23.33 19.88 -15.87
N VAL A 250 22.64 20.85 -16.47
CA VAL A 250 22.74 21.12 -17.92
C VAL A 250 24.14 21.58 -18.31
N ALA A 251 24.78 22.46 -17.53
CA ALA A 251 26.15 22.88 -17.77
C ALA A 251 27.13 21.70 -17.67
N ALA A 252 26.92 20.79 -16.71
CA ALA A 252 27.73 19.58 -16.60
C ALA A 252 27.58 18.66 -17.82
N PHE A 253 26.38 18.60 -18.41
CA PHE A 253 26.15 17.85 -19.65
C PHE A 253 26.86 18.49 -20.84
N ILE A 254 26.77 19.81 -20.98
CA ILE A 254 27.40 20.55 -22.09
C ILE A 254 28.93 20.49 -22.02
N THR A 255 29.48 20.56 -20.81
CA THR A 255 30.94 20.59 -20.58
C THR A 255 31.60 19.21 -20.55
N GLY A 256 30.81 18.12 -20.51
CA GLY A 256 31.34 16.74 -20.47
C GLY A 256 32.11 16.40 -19.19
N ILE A 257 31.98 17.19 -18.11
CA ILE A 257 32.74 16.99 -16.86
C ILE A 257 32.22 15.83 -15.99
N VAL A 258 31.16 15.15 -16.42
CA VAL A 258 30.51 14.09 -15.64
C VAL A 258 31.40 12.86 -15.61
N THR A 259 31.72 12.40 -14.40
CA THR A 259 32.54 11.20 -14.16
C THR A 259 31.72 10.09 -13.52
N ASP A 260 32.27 8.89 -13.41
CA ASP A 260 31.69 7.67 -12.84
C ASP A 260 31.55 7.67 -11.29
N LYS A 261 31.74 8.82 -10.64
CA LYS A 261 31.55 8.96 -9.19
C LYS A 261 30.07 9.00 -8.84
N MET A 262 29.70 8.27 -7.78
CA MET A 262 28.34 8.23 -7.21
C MET A 262 27.66 9.60 -7.11
N ILE A 263 28.40 10.64 -6.71
CA ILE A 263 27.83 11.97 -6.47
C ILE A 263 27.24 12.60 -7.74
N TYR A 264 27.82 12.34 -8.92
CA TYR A 264 27.29 12.84 -10.20
C TYR A 264 25.98 12.14 -10.53
N ALA A 265 26.00 10.80 -10.64
CA ALA A 265 24.83 10.00 -10.96
C ALA A 265 23.65 10.29 -10.00
N PHE A 266 23.91 10.27 -8.69
CA PHE A 266 22.89 10.54 -7.68
C PHE A 266 22.28 11.95 -7.83
N SER A 267 23.11 12.98 -7.98
CA SER A 267 22.64 14.38 -8.06
C SER A 267 21.87 14.64 -9.35
N ILE A 268 22.33 14.09 -10.47
CA ILE A 268 21.67 14.20 -11.79
C ILE A 268 20.30 13.53 -11.73
N LEU A 269 20.24 12.25 -11.31
CA LEU A 269 18.99 11.50 -11.25
C LEU A 269 18.00 12.10 -10.24
N LEU A 270 18.47 12.56 -9.08
CA LEU A 270 17.59 13.19 -8.09
C LEU A 270 16.98 14.48 -8.65
N THR A 271 17.79 15.32 -9.30
CA THR A 271 17.32 16.58 -9.88
C THR A 271 16.30 16.33 -10.99
N LEU A 272 16.61 15.45 -11.95
CA LEU A 272 15.70 15.11 -13.04
C LEU A 272 14.41 14.47 -12.51
N SER A 273 14.51 13.52 -11.59
CA SER A 273 13.34 12.84 -11.03
C SER A 273 12.42 13.75 -10.22
N ILE A 274 12.96 14.79 -9.54
CA ILE A 274 12.13 15.81 -8.87
C ILE A 274 11.36 16.64 -9.90
N VAL A 275 12.02 17.11 -10.95
CA VAL A 275 11.39 17.92 -12.01
C VAL A 275 10.25 17.15 -12.69
N PHE A 276 10.53 15.96 -13.19
CA PHE A 276 9.54 15.15 -13.89
C PHE A 276 8.52 14.53 -12.94
N GLY A 277 8.93 14.12 -11.74
CA GLY A 277 8.03 13.55 -10.74
C GLY A 277 6.95 14.55 -10.33
N VAL A 278 7.32 15.80 -10.05
CA VAL A 278 6.34 16.86 -9.76
C VAL A 278 5.42 17.08 -10.95
N LEU A 279 5.94 17.13 -12.17
CA LEU A 279 5.12 17.29 -13.38
C LEU A 279 4.01 16.23 -13.44
N PHE A 280 4.37 14.95 -13.33
CA PHE A 280 3.40 13.85 -13.43
C PHE A 280 2.45 13.74 -12.24
N THR A 281 2.82 14.19 -11.04
CA THR A 281 1.86 14.30 -9.93
C THR A 281 0.78 15.35 -10.17
N LYS A 282 1.06 16.38 -10.98
CA LYS A 282 0.13 17.48 -11.26
C LYS A 282 -0.82 17.18 -12.41
N ILE A 283 -0.54 16.19 -13.26
CA ILE A 283 -1.41 15.77 -14.36
C ILE A 283 -2.58 14.91 -13.81
N PRO A 284 -3.84 15.40 -13.78
CA PRO A 284 -4.91 14.77 -13.00
C PRO A 284 -5.29 13.36 -13.45
N ILE A 285 -5.30 13.11 -14.77
CA ILE A 285 -5.64 11.79 -15.33
C ILE A 285 -4.49 10.82 -15.04
N TRP A 286 -3.26 11.25 -15.30
CA TRP A 286 -2.07 10.44 -15.11
C TRP A 286 -1.86 10.03 -13.65
N ASN A 287 -1.92 10.99 -12.73
CA ASN A 287 -1.74 10.76 -11.31
C ASN A 287 -2.79 9.81 -10.72
N LYS A 288 -4.00 9.80 -11.28
CA LYS A 288 -5.10 8.98 -10.77
C LYS A 288 -5.14 7.56 -11.36
N TYR A 289 -4.73 7.38 -12.62
CA TYR A 289 -4.99 6.12 -13.33
C TYR A 289 -3.74 5.45 -13.93
N LEU A 290 -2.62 6.18 -14.12
CA LEU A 290 -1.48 5.71 -14.91
C LEU A 290 -0.16 5.61 -14.12
N GLY A 291 -0.17 5.67 -12.79
CA GLY A 291 1.07 5.53 -12.01
C GLY A 291 1.64 6.78 -11.36
N GLY A 292 1.11 7.96 -11.69
CA GLY A 292 1.64 9.22 -11.19
C GLY A 292 3.12 9.44 -11.52
N ALA A 293 3.83 10.04 -10.57
CA ALA A 293 5.26 10.34 -10.70
C ALA A 293 6.12 9.12 -11.04
N LEU A 294 5.79 7.93 -10.53
CA LEU A 294 6.66 6.77 -10.63
C LEU A 294 6.75 6.22 -12.05
N ILE A 295 5.60 5.94 -12.66
CA ILE A 295 5.55 5.50 -14.07
C ILE A 295 5.99 6.64 -14.99
N GLY A 296 5.66 7.88 -14.63
CA GLY A 296 6.11 9.06 -15.38
C GLY A 296 7.63 9.19 -15.46
N CYS A 297 8.33 9.13 -14.32
CA CYS A 297 9.79 9.16 -14.25
C CYS A 297 10.42 8.00 -15.01
N MET A 298 9.86 6.80 -14.89
CA MET A 298 10.33 5.61 -15.60
C MET A 298 10.24 5.76 -17.13
N ILE A 299 9.09 6.22 -17.63
CA ILE A 299 8.90 6.45 -19.08
C ILE A 299 9.85 7.54 -19.58
N ILE A 300 9.95 8.68 -18.87
CA ILE A 300 10.87 9.75 -19.27
C ILE A 300 12.33 9.27 -19.29
N GLY A 301 12.76 8.50 -18.28
CA GLY A 301 14.10 7.90 -18.27
C GLY A 301 14.36 7.05 -19.53
N SER A 302 13.40 6.20 -19.91
CA SER A 302 13.53 5.37 -21.12
C SER A 302 13.51 6.18 -22.41
N LEU A 303 12.76 7.28 -22.46
CA LEU A 303 12.71 8.18 -23.61
C LEU A 303 14.00 8.99 -23.76
N PHE A 304 14.64 9.36 -22.64
CA PHE A 304 15.93 10.05 -22.66
C PHE A 304 16.99 9.20 -23.35
N VAL A 305 17.02 7.90 -23.06
CA VAL A 305 17.92 6.95 -23.73
C VAL A 305 17.49 6.71 -25.17
N LYS A 306 16.20 6.47 -25.44
CA LYS A 306 15.70 6.22 -26.82
C LYS A 306 16.02 7.36 -27.79
N PHE A 307 15.91 8.61 -27.34
CA PHE A 307 16.15 9.78 -28.17
C PHE A 307 17.57 10.34 -28.01
N ASN A 308 18.48 9.66 -27.30
CA ASN A 308 19.85 10.10 -27.03
C ASN A 308 19.89 11.55 -26.49
N VAL A 309 19.03 11.86 -25.54
CA VAL A 309 18.90 13.20 -24.94
C VAL A 309 20.09 13.53 -24.04
N LEU A 310 20.73 12.50 -23.46
CA LEU A 310 21.85 12.66 -22.54
C LEU A 310 23.19 12.33 -23.21
N PRO A 311 24.28 13.00 -22.80
CA PRO A 311 25.63 12.59 -23.18
C PRO A 311 25.96 11.17 -22.70
N THR A 312 26.81 10.47 -23.45
CA THR A 312 27.23 9.08 -23.16
C THR A 312 27.92 8.93 -21.81
N GLU A 313 28.63 9.96 -21.35
CA GLU A 313 29.32 9.99 -20.06
C GLU A 313 28.32 9.97 -18.90
N VAL A 314 27.18 10.65 -19.08
CA VAL A 314 26.09 10.71 -18.10
C VAL A 314 25.41 9.36 -17.98
N GLU A 315 25.07 8.74 -19.11
CA GLU A 315 24.47 7.40 -19.13
C GLU A 315 25.39 6.36 -18.50
N THR A 316 26.69 6.43 -18.81
CA THR A 316 27.71 5.53 -18.24
C THR A 316 27.85 5.74 -16.74
N SER A 317 27.97 6.99 -16.26
CA SER A 317 28.03 7.31 -14.83
C SER A 317 26.81 6.79 -14.07
N ILE A 318 25.62 6.98 -14.63
CA ILE A 318 24.37 6.46 -14.06
C ILE A 318 24.40 4.93 -14.02
N LYS A 319 24.81 4.27 -15.10
CA LYS A 319 24.88 2.81 -15.17
C LYS A 319 25.88 2.23 -14.17
N VAL A 320 27.08 2.80 -14.04
CA VAL A 320 28.10 2.36 -13.05
C VAL A 320 27.55 2.50 -11.63
N TRP A 321 26.98 3.66 -11.28
CA TRP A 321 26.43 3.86 -9.94
C TRP A 321 25.24 2.93 -9.64
N PHE A 322 24.39 2.71 -10.65
CA PHE A 322 23.14 1.99 -10.48
C PHE A 322 23.29 0.46 -10.53
N GLU A 323 24.14 -0.06 -11.43
CA GLU A 323 24.39 -1.49 -11.61
C GLU A 323 25.63 -1.97 -10.84
N GLU A 324 26.76 -1.27 -10.94
CA GLU A 324 28.06 -1.77 -10.44
C GLU A 324 28.30 -1.41 -8.97
N GLN A 325 27.95 -0.18 -8.56
CA GLN A 325 28.01 0.26 -7.15
C GLN A 325 26.77 -0.18 -6.34
N ASP A 326 25.86 -0.92 -6.99
CA ASP A 326 24.71 -1.63 -6.40
C ASP A 326 23.80 -0.77 -5.50
N PHE A 327 23.47 0.45 -5.95
CA PHE A 327 22.44 1.26 -5.28
C PHE A 327 21.08 0.52 -5.22
N VAL A 328 20.78 -0.30 -6.23
CA VAL A 328 19.57 -1.13 -6.27
C VAL A 328 19.56 -2.14 -5.12
N GLY A 329 20.64 -2.87 -4.90
CA GLY A 329 20.77 -3.82 -3.80
C GLY A 329 20.69 -3.15 -2.43
N PHE A 330 21.28 -1.96 -2.27
CA PHE A 330 21.10 -1.15 -1.06
C PHE A 330 19.62 -0.77 -0.84
N TYR A 331 18.93 -0.29 -1.88
CA TYR A 331 17.52 0.08 -1.84
C TYR A 331 16.64 -1.12 -1.43
N ILE A 332 16.85 -2.28 -2.05
CA ILE A 332 16.14 -3.54 -1.74
C ILE A 332 16.37 -3.93 -0.28
N SER A 333 17.63 -3.91 0.16
CA SER A 333 18.04 -4.31 1.51
C SER A 333 17.32 -3.49 2.58
N VAL A 334 17.31 -2.17 2.44
CA VAL A 334 16.59 -1.27 3.36
C VAL A 334 15.10 -1.58 3.41
N LEU A 335 14.50 -1.79 2.24
CA LEU A 335 13.07 -2.07 2.13
C LEU A 335 12.68 -3.40 2.77
N LEU A 336 13.44 -4.46 2.47
CA LEU A 336 13.19 -5.82 2.90
C LEU A 336 13.40 -5.97 4.42
N VAL A 337 14.48 -5.42 4.97
CA VAL A 337 14.74 -5.45 6.42
C VAL A 337 13.65 -4.69 7.18
N GLY A 338 13.32 -3.47 6.74
CA GLY A 338 12.24 -2.69 7.34
C GLY A 338 10.86 -3.33 7.11
N ALA A 339 10.67 -4.06 6.03
CA ALA A 339 9.44 -4.77 5.73
C ALA A 339 9.08 -5.81 6.77
N VAL A 340 10.10 -6.47 7.32
CA VAL A 340 9.94 -7.63 8.20
C VAL A 340 10.05 -7.23 9.68
N ILE A 341 11.04 -6.40 10.03
CA ILE A 341 11.33 -6.03 11.43
C ILE A 341 10.32 -5.05 12.00
N LEU A 342 9.72 -4.18 11.17
CA LEU A 342 8.77 -3.16 11.62
C LEU A 342 7.36 -3.72 11.85
N ILE A 343 7.08 -4.96 11.45
CA ILE A 343 5.76 -5.56 11.67
C ILE A 343 5.57 -5.78 13.19
N PRO A 344 4.48 -5.27 13.80
CA PRO A 344 4.22 -5.49 15.22
C PRO A 344 4.05 -6.98 15.53
N LYS A 345 4.83 -7.53 16.48
CA LYS A 345 4.75 -8.95 16.88
C LYS A 345 3.33 -9.40 17.22
N LYS A 346 2.54 -8.55 17.90
CA LYS A 346 1.13 -8.86 18.22
C LYS A 346 0.27 -9.00 16.96
N MET A 347 0.60 -8.30 15.88
CA MET A 347 -0.05 -8.47 14.57
C MET A 347 0.44 -9.77 13.89
N ILE A 348 1.74 -10.09 13.98
CA ILE A 348 2.32 -11.39 13.54
C ILE A 348 1.81 -12.59 14.36
N VAL A 349 1.13 -12.39 15.51
CA VAL A 349 0.61 -13.51 16.32
C VAL A 349 -0.93 -13.52 16.39
N LYS A 350 -1.61 -12.36 16.36
CA LYS A 350 -3.08 -12.27 16.48
C LYS A 350 -3.82 -12.08 15.15
N ALA A 351 -3.19 -11.53 14.11
CA ALA A 351 -3.81 -11.31 12.79
C ALA A 351 -3.34 -12.34 11.73
N THR A 352 -2.34 -13.14 12.07
CA THR A 352 -1.51 -13.96 11.18
C THR A 352 -2.16 -15.20 10.60
N GLY A 353 -3.23 -15.73 11.18
CA GLY A 353 -3.92 -16.86 10.54
C GLY A 353 -4.74 -16.36 9.36
N GLY A 354 -5.70 -15.49 9.66
CA GLY A 354 -6.73 -15.10 8.70
C GLY A 354 -6.21 -14.26 7.54
N PHE A 355 -5.43 -13.21 7.80
CA PHE A 355 -5.00 -12.32 6.71
C PHE A 355 -3.91 -12.95 5.84
N PHE A 356 -3.00 -13.72 6.45
CA PHE A 356 -2.02 -14.50 5.70
C PHE A 356 -2.71 -15.55 4.82
N ALA A 357 -3.72 -16.27 5.34
CA ALA A 357 -4.52 -17.18 4.53
C ALA A 357 -5.21 -16.45 3.39
N ILE A 358 -5.69 -15.22 3.59
CA ILE A 358 -6.26 -14.40 2.51
C ILE A 358 -5.23 -14.05 1.43
N ILE A 359 -4.00 -13.69 1.80
CA ILE A 359 -2.92 -13.44 0.83
C ILE A 359 -2.67 -14.71 0.01
N ILE A 360 -2.48 -15.86 0.66
CA ILE A 360 -2.26 -17.15 -0.01
C ILE A 360 -3.43 -17.49 -0.95
N ILE A 361 -4.67 -17.35 -0.48
CA ILE A 361 -5.86 -17.59 -1.30
C ILE A 361 -5.91 -16.62 -2.49
N GLY A 362 -5.47 -15.38 -2.31
CA GLY A 362 -5.30 -14.41 -3.39
C GLY A 362 -4.26 -14.85 -4.41
N THR A 363 -3.08 -15.28 -3.97
CA THR A 363 -2.00 -15.79 -4.82
C THR A 363 -2.44 -17.04 -5.59
N LEU A 364 -3.07 -18.01 -4.91
CA LEU A 364 -3.60 -19.21 -5.55
C LEU A 364 -4.72 -18.89 -6.52
N GLY A 365 -5.65 -18.00 -6.14
CA GLY A 365 -6.72 -17.55 -7.03
C GLY A 365 -6.19 -16.87 -8.29
N ALA A 366 -5.19 -15.99 -8.14
CA ALA A 366 -4.50 -15.35 -9.25
C ALA A 366 -3.80 -16.39 -10.15
N THR A 367 -3.16 -17.39 -9.54
CA THR A 367 -2.48 -18.48 -10.27
C THR A 367 -3.47 -19.33 -11.05
N VAL A 368 -4.58 -19.76 -10.44
CA VAL A 368 -5.60 -20.60 -11.08
C VAL A 368 -6.22 -19.88 -12.28
N VAL A 369 -6.63 -18.63 -12.11
CA VAL A 369 -7.22 -17.87 -13.23
C VAL A 369 -6.15 -17.49 -14.26
N GLY A 370 -4.92 -17.23 -13.83
CA GLY A 370 -3.76 -17.04 -14.71
C GLY A 370 -3.48 -18.25 -15.59
N LEU A 371 -3.54 -19.47 -15.03
CA LEU A 371 -3.38 -20.73 -15.77
C LEU A 371 -4.49 -20.91 -16.82
N LEU A 372 -5.73 -20.53 -16.52
CA LEU A 372 -6.80 -20.50 -17.52
C LEU A 372 -6.49 -19.51 -18.65
N GLY A 373 -5.91 -18.35 -18.31
CA GLY A 373 -5.41 -17.38 -19.28
C GLY A 373 -4.30 -17.97 -20.16
N MET A 374 -3.33 -18.67 -19.56
CA MET A 374 -2.24 -19.37 -20.27
C MET A 374 -2.77 -20.40 -21.26
N LEU A 375 -3.74 -21.23 -20.83
CA LEU A 375 -4.39 -22.22 -21.70
C LEU A 375 -5.11 -21.55 -22.86
N ALA A 376 -5.75 -20.40 -22.63
CA ALA A 376 -6.44 -19.65 -23.67
C ALA A 376 -5.49 -18.99 -24.67
N THR A 377 -4.27 -18.61 -24.24
CA THR A 377 -3.27 -17.98 -25.11
C THR A 377 -2.31 -18.98 -25.76
N GLY A 378 -2.33 -20.25 -25.34
CA GLY A 378 -1.42 -21.28 -25.84
C GLY A 378 0.03 -21.12 -25.38
N LEU A 379 0.29 -20.37 -24.29
CA LEU A 379 1.64 -20.17 -23.76
C LEU A 379 2.16 -21.43 -23.07
N SER A 380 3.48 -21.63 -23.13
CA SER A 380 4.14 -22.68 -22.36
C SER A 380 4.13 -22.37 -20.85
N MET A 381 4.23 -23.41 -20.02
CA MET A 381 4.32 -23.24 -18.55
C MET A 381 5.56 -22.41 -18.15
N LYS A 382 6.68 -22.58 -18.86
CA LYS A 382 7.91 -21.81 -18.63
C LYS A 382 7.68 -20.31 -18.86
N GLU A 383 7.11 -19.94 -20.02
CA GLU A 383 6.80 -18.54 -20.33
C GLU A 383 5.78 -17.96 -19.36
N PHE A 384 4.75 -18.72 -19.01
CA PHE A 384 3.77 -18.31 -18.02
C PHE A 384 4.41 -18.02 -16.67
N LEU A 385 5.23 -18.93 -16.15
CA LEU A 385 5.84 -18.78 -14.83
C LEU A 385 6.87 -17.64 -14.81
N LEU A 386 7.81 -17.63 -15.76
CA LEU A 386 8.94 -16.71 -15.75
C LEU A 386 8.56 -15.30 -16.21
N ASN A 387 7.70 -15.16 -17.22
CA ASN A 387 7.43 -13.85 -17.85
C ASN A 387 6.13 -13.19 -17.33
N TYR A 388 5.22 -13.95 -16.72
CA TYR A 388 3.94 -13.40 -16.24
C TYR A 388 3.71 -13.64 -14.74
N TRP A 389 3.76 -14.88 -14.29
CA TRP A 389 3.46 -15.23 -12.90
C TRP A 389 4.40 -14.54 -11.91
N LEU A 390 5.72 -14.63 -12.14
CA LEU A 390 6.73 -13.99 -11.30
C LEU A 390 6.59 -12.45 -11.30
N PRO A 391 6.56 -11.75 -12.45
CA PRO A 391 6.47 -10.29 -12.46
C PRO A 391 5.16 -9.72 -11.92
N ILE A 392 4.04 -10.43 -12.09
CA ILE A 392 2.72 -9.96 -11.63
C ILE A 392 2.56 -10.11 -10.12
N LEU A 393 3.06 -11.19 -9.53
CA LEU A 393 2.81 -11.52 -8.11
C LEU A 393 3.92 -11.05 -7.16
N CYS A 394 5.07 -10.62 -7.67
CA CYS A 394 6.17 -10.12 -6.84
C CYS A 394 5.89 -8.74 -6.21
N SER A 395 6.71 -8.29 -5.25
CA SER A 395 6.55 -7.01 -4.53
C SER A 395 6.90 -5.76 -5.38
N GLY A 396 6.42 -5.68 -6.62
CA GLY A 396 6.72 -4.60 -7.55
C GLY A 396 8.20 -4.51 -7.91
N ASN A 397 8.64 -3.32 -8.35
CA ASN A 397 9.97 -3.15 -8.92
C ASN A 397 11.09 -3.36 -7.88
N GLY A 398 11.28 -2.42 -6.97
CA GLY A 398 12.42 -2.41 -6.03
C GLY A 398 12.35 -3.42 -4.88
N GLY A 399 11.35 -4.31 -4.82
CA GLY A 399 11.28 -5.39 -3.84
C GLY A 399 10.95 -6.76 -4.44
N GLY A 400 10.80 -6.84 -5.77
CA GLY A 400 10.39 -8.04 -6.48
C GLY A 400 11.15 -8.20 -7.80
N ILE A 401 10.85 -7.38 -8.80
CA ILE A 401 11.46 -7.52 -10.14
C ILE A 401 12.99 -7.37 -10.07
N GLN A 402 13.51 -6.38 -9.35
CA GLN A 402 14.96 -6.20 -9.22
C GLN A 402 15.65 -7.44 -8.62
N PRO A 403 15.28 -7.93 -7.43
CA PRO A 403 15.93 -9.11 -6.85
C PRO A 403 15.68 -10.38 -7.67
N ILE A 404 14.50 -10.55 -8.30
CA ILE A 404 14.25 -11.68 -9.20
C ILE A 404 15.14 -11.60 -10.45
N GLY A 405 15.43 -10.40 -10.96
CA GLY A 405 16.36 -10.21 -12.07
C GLY A 405 17.78 -10.68 -11.73
N GLU A 406 18.24 -10.48 -10.49
CA GLU A 406 19.52 -11.05 -10.03
C GLU A 406 19.49 -12.57 -9.97
N ILE A 407 18.38 -13.14 -9.50
CA ILE A 407 18.18 -14.60 -9.48
C ILE A 407 18.24 -15.17 -10.90
N ALA A 408 17.58 -14.50 -11.84
CA ALA A 408 17.60 -14.88 -13.25
C ALA A 408 19.04 -14.87 -13.79
N ALA A 409 19.81 -13.82 -13.50
CA ALA A 409 21.21 -13.67 -13.90
C ALA A 409 22.09 -14.82 -13.36
N GLN A 410 21.95 -15.14 -12.07
CA GLN A 410 22.67 -16.23 -11.41
C GLN A 410 22.36 -17.61 -12.00
N ASN A 411 21.20 -17.75 -12.65
CA ASN A 411 20.77 -18.99 -13.32
C ASN A 411 20.98 -18.95 -14.85
N GLY A 412 21.78 -18.01 -15.37
CA GLY A 412 22.18 -17.95 -16.78
C GLY A 412 21.22 -17.19 -17.70
N PHE A 413 20.19 -16.52 -17.17
CA PHE A 413 19.27 -15.70 -17.95
C PHE A 413 19.80 -14.26 -18.10
N ASN A 414 19.47 -13.59 -19.22
CA ASN A 414 19.80 -12.19 -19.39
C ASN A 414 18.93 -11.31 -18.46
N LYS A 415 19.58 -10.75 -17.43
CA LYS A 415 18.95 -9.85 -16.45
C LYS A 415 18.17 -8.70 -17.10
N LYS A 416 18.79 -8.01 -18.06
CA LYS A 416 18.21 -6.80 -18.66
C LYS A 416 16.97 -7.11 -19.47
N ASP A 417 17.04 -8.14 -20.32
CA ASP A 417 15.89 -8.53 -21.15
C ASP A 417 14.71 -9.02 -20.30
N TRP A 418 14.98 -9.88 -19.31
CA TRP A 418 13.93 -10.35 -18.41
C TRP A 418 13.31 -9.20 -17.61
N MET A 419 14.13 -8.32 -17.03
CA MET A 419 13.63 -7.18 -16.24
C MET A 419 12.81 -6.19 -17.09
N SER A 420 13.21 -5.94 -18.34
CA SER A 420 12.46 -5.07 -19.26
C SER A 420 11.04 -5.61 -19.50
N SER A 421 10.94 -6.91 -19.80
CA SER A 421 9.66 -7.58 -19.98
C SER A 421 8.83 -7.61 -18.69
N ALA A 422 9.46 -8.00 -17.57
CA ALA A 422 8.83 -8.08 -16.26
C ALA A 422 8.27 -6.73 -15.78
N LEU A 423 9.01 -5.64 -15.99
CA LEU A 423 8.55 -4.28 -15.67
C LEU A 423 7.31 -3.92 -16.47
N THR A 424 7.30 -4.23 -17.76
CA THR A 424 6.16 -3.95 -18.63
C THR A 424 4.91 -4.70 -18.16
N VAL A 425 5.02 -6.01 -17.98
CA VAL A 425 3.93 -6.87 -17.54
C VAL A 425 3.39 -6.43 -16.16
N SER A 426 4.29 -6.17 -15.21
CA SER A 426 3.94 -5.71 -13.86
C SER A 426 3.23 -4.35 -13.88
N THR A 427 3.69 -3.41 -14.73
CA THR A 427 3.04 -2.11 -14.90
C THR A 427 1.61 -2.26 -15.45
N VAL A 428 1.41 -3.11 -16.47
CA VAL A 428 0.07 -3.38 -17.02
C VAL A 428 -0.85 -3.98 -15.96
N ALA A 429 -0.39 -5.01 -15.24
CA ALA A 429 -1.14 -5.63 -14.16
C ALA A 429 -1.49 -4.63 -13.04
N SER A 430 -0.57 -3.72 -12.70
CA SER A 430 -0.80 -2.69 -11.71
C SER A 430 -1.88 -1.69 -12.16
N ILE A 431 -1.91 -1.27 -13.42
CA ILE A 431 -2.97 -0.40 -13.97
C ILE A 431 -4.33 -1.10 -13.90
N LEU A 432 -4.39 -2.37 -14.34
CA LEU A 432 -5.61 -3.17 -14.26
C LEU A 432 -6.08 -3.37 -12.81
N SER A 433 -5.14 -3.53 -11.87
CA SER A 433 -5.43 -3.64 -10.44
C SER A 433 -6.08 -2.36 -9.90
N VAL A 434 -5.61 -1.18 -10.31
CA VAL A 434 -6.21 0.11 -9.94
C VAL A 434 -7.64 0.24 -10.47
N ILE A 435 -7.87 -0.16 -11.73
CA ILE A 435 -9.20 -0.18 -12.33
C ILE A 435 -10.13 -1.13 -11.56
N MET A 436 -9.66 -2.36 -11.29
CA MET A 436 -10.41 -3.36 -10.54
C MET A 436 -10.73 -2.89 -9.11
N ALA A 437 -9.84 -2.15 -8.45
CA ALA A 437 -10.08 -1.56 -7.14
C ALA A 437 -11.25 -0.55 -7.17
N GLY A 438 -11.34 0.26 -8.23
CA GLY A 438 -12.47 1.14 -8.48
C GLY A 438 -13.79 0.38 -8.66
N ILE A 439 -13.76 -0.74 -9.42
CA ILE A 439 -14.91 -1.62 -9.64
C ILE A 439 -15.36 -2.27 -8.32
N LEU A 440 -14.45 -2.86 -7.55
CA LEU A 440 -14.75 -3.46 -6.25
C LEU A 440 -15.29 -2.45 -5.25
N SER A 441 -14.77 -1.22 -5.25
CA SER A 441 -15.31 -0.12 -4.43
C SER A 441 -16.76 0.21 -4.83
N ALA A 442 -17.07 0.25 -6.13
CA ALA A 442 -18.44 0.43 -6.60
C ALA A 442 -19.35 -0.75 -6.22
N ILE A 443 -18.86 -1.99 -6.31
CA ILE A 443 -19.57 -3.20 -5.86
C ILE A 443 -19.87 -3.11 -4.37
N GLY A 444 -18.92 -2.69 -3.55
CA GLY A 444 -19.10 -2.49 -2.11
C GLY A 444 -20.18 -1.45 -1.77
N LYS A 445 -20.28 -0.38 -2.55
CA LYS A 445 -21.35 0.63 -2.41
C LYS A 445 -22.73 0.08 -2.81
N VAL A 446 -22.78 -0.77 -3.83
CA VAL A 446 -24.03 -1.39 -4.30
C VAL A 446 -24.48 -2.51 -3.37
N ARG A 447 -23.53 -3.29 -2.83
CA ARG A 447 -23.73 -4.39 -1.87
C ARG A 447 -22.95 -4.11 -0.57
N PRO A 448 -23.51 -3.30 0.35
CA PRO A 448 -22.86 -2.99 1.63
C PRO A 448 -22.52 -4.21 2.47
N SER A 449 -23.21 -5.35 2.27
CA SER A 449 -22.91 -6.60 2.98
C SER A 449 -21.53 -7.18 2.69
N LEU A 450 -20.89 -6.78 1.59
CA LEU A 450 -19.56 -7.23 1.19
C LEU A 450 -18.45 -6.24 1.60
N SER A 451 -18.80 -5.05 2.08
CA SER A 451 -17.88 -3.93 2.28
C SER A 451 -17.89 -3.45 3.73
N GLY A 452 -16.69 -3.30 4.29
CA GLY A 452 -16.44 -2.66 5.59
C GLY A 452 -16.24 -1.15 5.49
N ASP A 453 -16.24 -0.60 4.27
CA ASP A 453 -16.09 0.85 4.00
C ASP A 453 -14.79 1.39 4.59
N GLY A 454 -13.71 0.62 4.39
CA GLY A 454 -12.38 0.95 4.91
C GLY A 454 -11.88 0.06 6.01
N LYS A 455 -12.77 -0.64 6.70
CA LYS A 455 -12.39 -1.59 7.75
C LYS A 455 -12.22 -2.99 7.16
N LEU A 456 -11.03 -3.58 7.30
CA LEU A 456 -10.78 -4.97 6.85
C LEU A 456 -11.40 -5.98 7.81
N VAL A 457 -11.16 -5.80 9.11
CA VAL A 457 -11.58 -6.72 10.16
C VAL A 457 -12.93 -6.27 10.70
N LYS A 458 -13.84 -7.22 10.95
CA LYS A 458 -15.14 -6.94 11.61
C LYS A 458 -15.01 -6.60 13.11
N LYS A 459 -13.78 -6.61 13.62
CA LYS A 459 -13.39 -6.22 14.98
C LYS A 459 -12.13 -5.37 14.81
N ASP A 460 -12.22 -4.10 15.14
CA ASP A 460 -11.07 -3.21 14.97
C ASP A 460 -9.91 -3.64 15.86
N ILE A 461 -8.70 -3.47 15.31
CA ILE A 461 -7.45 -3.53 16.06
C ILE A 461 -6.74 -2.23 15.70
N HIS A 462 -7.07 -1.13 16.40
CA HIS A 462 -6.19 0.03 16.39
C HIS A 462 -5.14 -0.15 17.48
N THR A 463 -3.87 0.00 17.11
CA THR A 463 -2.77 0.12 18.06
C THR A 463 -2.15 1.48 17.84
N THR A 464 -2.06 2.30 18.89
CA THR A 464 -1.20 3.48 18.83
C THR A 464 0.25 3.05 18.77
N GLU A 465 0.93 3.49 17.72
CA GLU A 465 2.38 3.53 17.70
C GLU A 465 2.87 4.82 18.38
N ARG A 466 3.99 4.71 19.10
CA ARG A 466 4.64 5.86 19.75
C ARG A 466 5.05 6.90 18.70
N LYS A 467 4.61 8.15 18.89
CA LYS A 467 5.03 9.34 18.11
C LYS A 467 6.38 9.91 18.56
N SER A 468 7.27 9.14 19.18
CA SER A 468 8.58 9.65 19.60
C SER A 468 9.56 9.65 18.43
N GLU A 469 10.29 10.74 18.22
CA GLU A 469 11.29 10.84 17.16
C GLU A 469 12.49 9.90 17.36
N ALA A 470 12.99 9.31 16.26
CA ALA A 470 14.24 8.55 16.30
C ALA A 470 15.43 9.51 16.30
N LYS A 471 16.40 9.29 17.20
CA LYS A 471 17.68 10.01 17.23
C LYS A 471 18.56 9.63 16.03
N ASP A 472 19.42 10.53 15.58
CA ASP A 472 20.29 10.31 14.42
C ASP A 472 21.22 9.09 14.60
N ARG A 473 21.73 8.87 15.82
CA ARG A 473 22.53 7.67 16.13
C ARG A 473 21.75 6.37 15.89
N ASN A 474 20.43 6.37 16.14
CA ASN A 474 19.60 5.19 15.85
C ASN A 474 19.44 4.95 14.35
N ILE A 475 19.45 6.03 13.55
CA ILE A 475 19.41 5.96 12.07
C ILE A 475 20.72 5.35 11.57
N ALA A 476 21.87 5.81 12.07
CA ALA A 476 23.18 5.25 11.70
C ALA A 476 23.29 3.76 12.06
N VAL A 477 22.90 3.37 13.29
CA VAL A 477 22.86 1.96 13.71
C VAL A 477 21.88 1.14 12.88
N ALA A 478 20.76 1.73 12.44
CA ALA A 478 19.82 1.04 11.57
C ALA A 478 20.42 0.71 10.19
N VAL A 479 21.14 1.66 9.57
CA VAL A 479 21.88 1.40 8.31
C VAL A 479 22.91 0.30 8.52
N LEU A 480 23.66 0.33 9.63
CA LEU A 480 24.62 -0.71 9.97
C LEU A 480 23.96 -2.09 10.10
N ILE A 481 22.84 -2.21 10.81
CA ILE A 481 22.12 -3.48 10.96
C ILE A 481 21.63 -4.00 9.60
N ILE A 482 21.11 -3.12 8.75
CA ILE A 482 20.68 -3.51 7.40
C ILE A 482 21.86 -4.10 6.61
N GLY A 483 23.03 -3.44 6.65
CA GLY A 483 24.26 -3.92 6.02
C GLY A 483 24.77 -5.24 6.61
N ILE A 484 24.77 -5.40 7.93
CA ILE A 484 25.18 -6.65 8.59
C ILE A 484 24.24 -7.79 8.23
N ILE A 485 22.93 -7.55 8.18
CA ILE A 485 21.95 -8.57 7.74
C ILE A 485 22.22 -8.96 6.29
N TYR A 486 22.53 -8.00 5.41
CA TYR A 486 22.90 -8.28 4.02
C TYR A 486 24.14 -9.17 3.94
N ILE A 487 25.23 -8.80 4.61
CA ILE A 487 26.49 -9.56 4.64
C ILE A 487 26.28 -10.97 5.19
N ALA A 488 25.52 -11.10 6.29
CA ALA A 488 25.20 -12.39 6.88
C ALA A 488 24.40 -13.26 5.89
N SER A 489 23.45 -12.65 5.19
CA SER A 489 22.61 -13.34 4.20
C SER A 489 23.40 -13.79 2.98
N ASP A 490 24.34 -12.97 2.53
CA ASP A 490 25.25 -13.30 1.44
C ASP A 490 26.22 -14.42 1.82
N THR A 491 26.74 -14.39 3.05
CA THR A 491 27.57 -15.47 3.62
C THR A 491 26.78 -16.78 3.68
N LEU A 492 25.51 -16.74 4.11
CA LEU A 492 24.65 -17.91 4.11
C LEU A 492 24.44 -18.45 2.69
N ALA A 493 24.10 -17.58 1.73
CA ALA A 493 23.87 -17.98 0.34
C ALA A 493 25.11 -18.58 -0.33
N ASN A 494 26.27 -17.96 -0.14
CA ASN A 494 27.46 -18.22 -0.95
C ASN A 494 28.51 -19.13 -0.27
N LYS A 495 28.43 -19.34 1.05
CA LYS A 495 29.44 -20.13 1.79
C LYS A 495 28.88 -21.26 2.63
N VAL A 496 27.68 -21.10 3.20
CA VAL A 496 27.10 -22.11 4.12
C VAL A 496 26.11 -23.00 3.39
N PHE A 497 25.22 -22.40 2.61
CA PHE A 497 24.07 -23.05 1.99
C PHE A 497 24.18 -22.99 0.46
N THR A 498 25.33 -23.42 -0.06
CA THR A 498 25.63 -23.35 -1.50
C THR A 498 24.79 -24.34 -2.30
N LYS A 499 24.60 -24.04 -3.59
CA LYS A 499 23.86 -24.90 -4.53
C LYS A 499 24.34 -26.36 -4.50
N ASP A 500 25.65 -26.55 -4.38
CA ASP A 500 26.27 -27.89 -4.36
C ASP A 500 25.92 -28.70 -3.11
N MET A 501 25.61 -28.03 -1.98
CA MET A 501 25.26 -28.71 -0.73
C MET A 501 23.77 -29.06 -0.61
N ILE A 502 22.88 -28.23 -1.17
CA ILE A 502 21.42 -28.34 -0.95
C ILE A 502 20.68 -28.71 -2.24
N GLY A 503 21.36 -28.72 -3.38
CA GLY A 503 20.77 -28.94 -4.70
C GLY A 503 19.90 -27.79 -5.21
N ILE A 504 19.72 -26.71 -4.43
CA ILE A 504 18.90 -25.54 -4.78
C ILE A 504 19.67 -24.26 -4.41
N LEU A 505 19.75 -23.32 -5.34
CA LEU A 505 20.32 -21.99 -5.07
C LEU A 505 19.29 -21.13 -4.33
N ILE A 506 19.57 -20.80 -3.07
CA ILE A 506 18.78 -19.85 -2.28
C ILE A 506 19.43 -18.46 -2.35
N PRO A 507 18.77 -17.46 -2.95
CA PRO A 507 19.33 -16.11 -3.12
C PRO A 507 19.54 -15.39 -1.78
N ASN A 508 20.52 -14.48 -1.72
CA ASN A 508 20.84 -13.70 -0.51
C ASN A 508 19.61 -12.98 0.09
N TYR A 509 18.76 -12.37 -0.74
CA TYR A 509 17.57 -11.66 -0.28
C TYR A 509 16.56 -12.58 0.43
N ALA A 510 16.49 -13.86 0.08
CA ALA A 510 15.66 -14.83 0.80
C ALA A 510 16.17 -15.05 2.23
N TRP A 511 17.48 -15.18 2.41
CA TRP A 511 18.12 -15.27 3.73
C TRP A 511 17.91 -14.00 4.56
N MET A 512 17.91 -12.82 3.94
CA MET A 512 17.61 -11.56 4.63
C MET A 512 16.21 -11.56 5.25
N ILE A 513 15.23 -12.14 4.56
CA ILE A 513 13.86 -12.27 5.07
C ILE A 513 13.85 -13.19 6.28
N VAL A 514 14.46 -14.38 6.16
CA VAL A 514 14.51 -15.38 7.23
C VAL A 514 15.19 -14.81 8.49
N ILE A 515 16.33 -14.14 8.32
CA ILE A 515 17.03 -13.47 9.42
C ILE A 515 16.15 -12.37 10.01
N GLY A 516 15.59 -11.50 9.18
CA GLY A 516 14.72 -10.41 9.64
C GLY A 516 13.52 -10.90 10.46
N ILE A 517 12.87 -11.98 10.02
CA ILE A 517 11.71 -12.57 10.70
C ILE A 517 12.16 -13.10 12.06
N THR A 518 13.26 -13.84 12.07
CA THR A 518 13.85 -14.44 13.28
C THR A 518 14.18 -13.36 14.30
N LEU A 519 14.90 -12.30 13.90
CA LEU A 519 15.24 -11.16 14.75
C LEU A 519 14.00 -10.44 15.31
N ASN A 520 12.92 -10.34 14.52
CA ASN A 520 11.69 -9.69 14.96
C ASN A 520 10.90 -10.56 15.96
N ILE A 521 10.76 -11.86 15.70
CA ILE A 521 10.01 -12.80 16.56
C ILE A 521 10.71 -12.96 17.92
N LEU A 522 12.04 -13.11 17.91
CA LEU A 522 12.89 -13.19 19.10
C LEU A 522 13.02 -11.84 19.83
N ASN A 523 12.59 -10.74 19.20
CA ASN A 523 12.65 -9.38 19.72
C ASN A 523 14.08 -8.96 20.13
N ILE A 524 15.06 -9.33 19.30
CA ILE A 524 16.49 -9.04 19.52
C ILE A 524 16.76 -7.54 19.33
N ILE A 525 16.18 -6.93 18.29
CA ILE A 525 16.45 -5.53 17.94
C ILE A 525 15.71 -4.59 18.91
N PRO A 526 16.43 -3.74 19.67
CA PRO A 526 15.84 -2.74 20.55
C PRO A 526 14.90 -1.78 19.83
N ARG A 527 13.93 -1.27 20.57
CA ARG A 527 12.83 -0.45 20.04
C ARG A 527 13.33 0.85 19.41
N GLU A 528 14.36 1.45 19.98
CA GLU A 528 15.03 2.67 19.52
C GLU A 528 15.63 2.49 18.12
N ILE A 529 16.21 1.32 17.88
CA ILE A 529 16.82 0.96 16.60
C ILE A 529 15.75 0.60 15.57
N LYS A 530 14.67 -0.08 15.97
CA LYS A 530 13.49 -0.28 15.10
C LYS A 530 12.93 1.05 14.58
N LYS A 531 12.91 2.11 15.41
CA LYS A 531 12.52 3.45 14.96
C LYS A 531 13.50 4.03 13.93
N GLY A 532 14.81 3.81 14.12
CA GLY A 532 15.84 4.14 13.14
C GLY A 532 15.61 3.43 11.80
N ILE A 533 15.37 2.11 11.82
CA ILE A 533 15.03 1.30 10.64
C ILE A 533 13.80 1.87 9.95
N SER A 534 12.77 2.27 10.70
CA SER A 534 11.57 2.90 10.14
C SER A 534 11.88 4.22 9.44
N LYS A 535 12.72 5.09 10.02
CA LYS A 535 13.12 6.35 9.39
C LYS A 535 13.90 6.12 8.09
N VAL A 536 14.90 5.24 8.10
CA VAL A 536 15.68 4.88 6.90
C VAL A 536 14.77 4.30 5.82
N ASN A 537 13.89 3.35 6.20
CA ASN A 537 12.94 2.73 5.28
C ASN A 537 11.99 3.76 4.64
N ILE A 538 11.42 4.68 5.43
CA ILE A 538 10.55 5.75 4.93
C ILE A 538 11.33 6.72 4.03
N PHE A 539 12.55 7.10 4.41
CA PHE A 539 13.38 8.00 3.62
C PHE A 539 13.66 7.39 2.23
N ILE A 540 14.19 6.17 2.19
CA ILE A 540 14.49 5.46 0.94
C ILE A 540 13.22 5.24 0.11
N SER A 541 12.15 4.71 0.72
CA SER A 541 10.90 4.35 0.03
C SER A 541 10.00 5.51 -0.39
N LYS A 542 10.18 6.72 0.15
CA LYS A 542 9.38 7.90 -0.23
C LYS A 542 10.17 8.94 -1.00
N GLN A 543 11.44 9.15 -0.65
CA GLN A 543 12.24 10.24 -1.19
C GLN A 543 13.09 9.80 -2.38
N THR A 544 13.51 8.53 -2.45
CA THR A 544 14.42 8.05 -3.50
C THR A 544 13.72 7.20 -4.57
N THR A 545 12.42 6.93 -4.44
CA THR A 545 11.73 6.07 -5.41
C THR A 545 11.53 6.71 -6.77
N TRP A 546 11.33 8.03 -6.86
CA TRP A 546 11.27 8.73 -8.16
C TRP A 546 12.61 8.63 -8.89
N LEU A 547 13.71 8.84 -8.15
CA LEU A 547 15.08 8.65 -8.61
C LEU A 547 15.29 7.23 -9.12
N LEU A 548 14.95 6.22 -8.29
CA LEU A 548 15.06 4.81 -8.65
C LEU A 548 14.30 4.51 -9.94
N MET A 549 13.04 4.97 -10.07
CA MET A 549 12.23 4.70 -11.26
C MET A 549 12.82 5.36 -12.51
N PHE A 550 13.36 6.58 -12.39
CA PHE A 550 14.02 7.25 -13.50
C PHE A 550 15.24 6.47 -13.99
N ALA A 551 16.09 6.05 -13.06
CA ALA A 551 17.27 5.24 -13.35
C ALA A 551 16.91 3.88 -13.96
N VAL A 552 15.87 3.21 -13.44
CA VAL A 552 15.33 1.97 -14.04
C VAL A 552 14.89 2.20 -15.48
N GLY A 553 14.20 3.32 -15.73
CA GLY A 553 13.79 3.72 -17.07
C GLY A 553 14.96 3.82 -18.04
N MET A 554 16.05 4.44 -17.60
CA MET A 554 17.25 4.59 -18.42
C MET A 554 18.01 3.26 -18.62
N VAL A 555 18.21 2.51 -17.53
CA VAL A 555 19.17 1.40 -17.52
C VAL A 555 18.54 0.08 -18.00
N TYR A 556 17.26 -0.14 -17.69
CA TYR A 556 16.60 -1.45 -17.87
C TYR A 556 15.46 -1.44 -18.90
N ILE A 557 14.95 -0.28 -19.30
CA ILE A 557 13.77 -0.22 -20.19
C ILE A 557 14.18 0.17 -21.59
N ASN A 558 14.01 -0.78 -22.52
CA ASN A 558 13.94 -0.45 -23.93
C ASN A 558 12.51 -0.02 -24.26
N PHE A 559 12.32 1.24 -24.63
CA PHE A 559 10.98 1.80 -24.83
C PHE A 559 10.21 1.13 -25.98
N ASP A 560 10.88 0.72 -27.06
CA ASP A 560 10.21 0.03 -28.17
C ASP A 560 9.71 -1.36 -27.75
N LYS A 561 10.54 -2.11 -27.04
CA LYS A 561 10.12 -3.38 -26.44
C LYS A 561 8.98 -3.21 -25.44
N PHE A 562 9.02 -2.15 -24.62
CA PHE A 562 7.96 -1.83 -23.66
C PHE A 562 6.61 -1.59 -24.35
N VAL A 563 6.59 -0.84 -25.46
CA VAL A 563 5.36 -0.60 -26.22
C VAL A 563 4.87 -1.86 -26.92
N ASN A 564 5.77 -2.63 -27.53
CA ASN A 564 5.41 -3.87 -28.23
C ASN A 564 4.85 -4.94 -27.28
N ALA A 565 5.38 -5.02 -26.06
CA ALA A 565 4.90 -5.94 -25.04
C ALA A 565 3.48 -5.63 -24.52
N LEU A 566 2.89 -4.48 -24.88
CA LEU A 566 1.46 -4.18 -24.70
C LEU A 566 0.58 -4.94 -25.70
N SER A 567 0.75 -6.26 -25.77
CA SER A 567 -0.01 -7.14 -26.65
C SER A 567 -1.37 -7.52 -26.05
N PRO A 568 -2.35 -7.93 -26.88
CA PRO A 568 -3.62 -8.49 -26.41
C PRO A 568 -3.41 -9.69 -25.46
N THR A 569 -2.40 -10.51 -25.72
CA THR A 569 -1.99 -11.65 -24.90
C THR A 569 -1.58 -11.20 -23.49
N THR A 570 -0.68 -10.22 -23.39
CA THR A 570 -0.24 -9.65 -22.12
C THR A 570 -1.41 -9.04 -21.36
N LEU A 571 -2.29 -8.30 -22.06
CA LEU A 571 -3.47 -7.69 -21.44
C LEU A 571 -4.43 -8.76 -20.88
N LEU A 572 -4.68 -9.82 -21.64
CA LEU A 572 -5.55 -10.93 -21.22
C LEU A 572 -4.98 -11.65 -19.99
N LEU A 573 -3.68 -11.98 -20.00
CA LEU A 573 -3.03 -12.64 -18.87
C LEU A 573 -3.04 -11.76 -17.62
N CYS A 574 -2.59 -10.51 -17.73
CA CYS A 574 -2.61 -9.55 -16.63
C CYS A 574 -4.03 -9.40 -16.06
N LEU A 575 -5.05 -9.31 -16.91
CA LEU A 575 -6.45 -9.25 -16.48
C LEU A 575 -6.86 -10.52 -15.73
N SER A 576 -6.52 -11.70 -16.25
CA SER A 576 -6.80 -12.99 -15.61
C SER A 576 -6.22 -13.07 -14.20
N PHE A 577 -4.94 -12.70 -14.02
CA PHE A 577 -4.31 -12.64 -12.69
C PHE A 577 -5.03 -11.67 -11.74
N VAL A 578 -5.32 -10.45 -12.21
CA VAL A 578 -5.99 -9.41 -11.40
C VAL A 578 -7.40 -9.85 -10.98
N VAL A 579 -8.13 -10.52 -11.88
CA VAL A 579 -9.45 -11.08 -11.61
C VAL A 579 -9.36 -12.20 -10.57
N GLY A 580 -8.43 -13.14 -10.73
CA GLY A 580 -8.21 -14.21 -9.76
C GLY A 580 -7.81 -13.71 -8.38
N ALA A 581 -6.86 -12.77 -8.33
CA ALA A 581 -6.42 -12.10 -7.10
C ALA A 581 -7.55 -11.36 -6.39
N SER A 582 -8.58 -10.92 -7.12
CA SER A 582 -9.72 -10.20 -6.57
C SER A 582 -10.83 -11.14 -6.07
N ILE A 583 -11.23 -12.10 -6.89
CA ILE A 583 -12.43 -12.92 -6.67
C ILE A 583 -12.25 -13.86 -5.48
N PHE A 584 -11.10 -14.53 -5.38
CA PHE A 584 -10.92 -15.56 -4.35
C PHE A 584 -10.89 -14.97 -2.93
N PRO A 585 -10.09 -13.92 -2.65
CA PRO A 585 -10.15 -13.21 -1.37
C PRO A 585 -11.52 -12.62 -1.04
N LEU A 586 -12.25 -12.11 -2.05
CA LEU A 586 -13.60 -11.55 -1.87
C LEU A 586 -14.56 -12.56 -1.21
N PHE A 587 -14.51 -13.82 -1.65
CA PHE A 587 -15.37 -14.88 -1.13
C PHE A 587 -14.80 -15.54 0.14
N ALA A 588 -13.49 -15.75 0.21
CA ALA A 588 -12.84 -16.37 1.36
C ALA A 588 -12.87 -15.50 2.63
N ALA A 589 -13.02 -14.18 2.49
CA ALA A 589 -13.08 -13.23 3.62
C ALA A 589 -14.08 -13.61 4.72
N LYS A 590 -15.20 -14.24 4.36
CA LYS A 590 -16.22 -14.65 5.34
C LYS A 590 -15.70 -15.68 6.33
N LEU A 591 -14.83 -16.61 5.89
CA LEU A 591 -14.24 -17.65 6.72
C LEU A 591 -13.39 -17.06 7.85
N PHE A 592 -12.71 -15.95 7.55
CA PHE A 592 -11.79 -15.27 8.47
C PHE A 592 -12.39 -14.04 9.16
N LYS A 593 -13.71 -13.84 9.06
CA LYS A 593 -14.43 -12.70 9.65
C LYS A 593 -13.94 -11.33 9.16
N PHE A 594 -13.49 -11.26 7.92
CA PHE A 594 -13.17 -10.00 7.24
C PHE A 594 -14.30 -9.55 6.33
N TYR A 595 -14.21 -8.31 5.87
CA TYR A 595 -15.05 -7.81 4.78
C TYR A 595 -14.44 -8.19 3.43
N GLY A 596 -15.29 -8.65 2.51
CA GLY A 596 -14.86 -9.23 1.23
C GLY A 596 -14.16 -8.22 0.34
N VAL A 597 -14.76 -7.04 0.16
CA VAL A 597 -14.22 -5.99 -0.72
C VAL A 597 -12.85 -5.54 -0.21
N GLU A 598 -12.71 -5.31 1.10
CA GLU A 598 -11.45 -4.91 1.72
C GLU A 598 -10.40 -6.02 1.66
N SER A 599 -10.80 -7.29 1.77
CA SER A 599 -9.89 -8.44 1.60
C SER A 599 -9.38 -8.57 0.17
N ALA A 600 -10.26 -8.40 -0.82
CA ALA A 600 -9.90 -8.40 -2.23
C ALA A 600 -8.98 -7.24 -2.59
N ILE A 601 -9.20 -6.06 -2.03
CA ILE A 601 -8.38 -4.88 -2.29
C ILE A 601 -7.02 -5.00 -1.58
N ALA A 602 -7.01 -5.23 -0.26
CA ALA A 602 -5.78 -5.21 0.54
C ALA A 602 -4.96 -6.50 0.42
N GLY A 603 -5.60 -7.67 0.39
CA GLY A 603 -4.93 -8.98 0.30
C GLY A 603 -4.71 -9.47 -1.13
N GLY A 604 -5.55 -9.03 -2.07
CA GLY A 604 -5.50 -9.42 -3.48
C GLY A 604 -4.83 -8.39 -4.37
N LEU A 605 -5.52 -7.27 -4.63
CA LEU A 605 -5.08 -6.26 -5.61
C LEU A 605 -3.78 -5.55 -5.22
N CYS A 606 -3.49 -5.39 -3.93
CA CYS A 606 -2.19 -4.83 -3.50
C CYS A 606 -1.02 -5.77 -3.81
N MET A 607 -1.25 -7.08 -3.99
CA MET A 607 -0.23 -8.04 -4.43
C MET A 607 0.07 -7.87 -5.92
N THR A 608 -0.96 -7.73 -6.77
CA THR A 608 -0.80 -7.55 -8.22
C THR A 608 -0.48 -6.10 -8.63
N ALA A 609 -0.37 -5.21 -7.65
CA ALA A 609 0.04 -3.82 -7.86
C ALA A 609 1.55 -3.69 -7.66
N GLN A 610 2.14 -2.68 -8.30
CA GLN A 610 3.58 -2.46 -8.29
C GLN A 610 4.10 -1.97 -6.93
N GLY A 611 4.22 -2.89 -5.97
CA GLY A 611 4.75 -2.66 -4.63
C GLY A 611 3.95 -1.63 -3.81
N GLY A 612 4.61 -1.00 -2.84
CA GLY A 612 3.97 -0.05 -1.92
C GLY A 612 3.32 1.16 -2.62
N ALA A 613 3.87 1.61 -3.75
CA ALA A 613 3.27 2.70 -4.50
C ALA A 613 2.04 2.27 -5.31
N GLY A 614 2.08 1.08 -5.92
CA GLY A 614 0.92 0.44 -6.50
C GLY A 614 -0.22 0.29 -5.50
N ALA A 615 0.11 -0.14 -4.27
CA ALA A 615 -0.85 -0.23 -3.17
C ALA A 615 -1.48 1.13 -2.83
N ILE A 616 -0.71 2.23 -2.80
CA ILE A 616 -1.27 3.58 -2.59
C ILE A 616 -2.30 3.92 -3.68
N MET A 617 -2.05 3.55 -4.94
CA MET A 617 -2.99 3.84 -6.03
C MET A 617 -4.26 2.97 -5.98
N VAL A 618 -4.11 1.68 -5.67
CA VAL A 618 -5.22 0.74 -5.47
C VAL A 618 -6.11 1.21 -4.32
N LEU A 619 -5.50 1.54 -3.18
CA LEU A 619 -6.21 2.00 -1.99
C LEU A 619 -6.78 3.41 -2.17
N GLY A 620 -6.03 4.31 -2.78
CA GLY A 620 -6.47 5.67 -3.07
C GLY A 620 -7.65 5.69 -4.05
N THR A 621 -7.64 4.85 -5.08
CA THR A 621 -8.73 4.76 -6.07
C THR A 621 -9.99 4.13 -5.48
N SER A 622 -9.82 3.19 -4.55
CA SER A 622 -10.95 2.59 -3.84
C SER A 622 -11.46 3.43 -2.65
N ASN A 623 -10.81 4.56 -2.33
CA ASN A 623 -11.04 5.38 -1.14
C ASN A 623 -10.88 4.59 0.17
N ARG A 624 -9.79 3.82 0.29
CA ARG A 624 -9.52 2.92 1.43
C ARG A 624 -8.11 3.05 1.99
N MET A 625 -7.62 4.28 2.15
CA MET A 625 -6.23 4.54 2.56
C MET A 625 -5.91 4.03 3.97
N GLU A 626 -6.90 3.87 4.82
CA GLU A 626 -6.85 3.22 6.12
C GLU A 626 -6.38 1.75 6.06
N LEU A 627 -6.49 1.09 4.91
CA LEU A 627 -5.96 -0.26 4.69
C LEU A 627 -4.48 -0.28 4.31
N MET A 628 -3.81 0.87 4.25
CA MET A 628 -2.39 0.95 3.86
C MET A 628 -1.48 0.01 4.66
N PRO A 629 -1.62 -0.14 5.99
CA PRO A 629 -0.82 -1.12 6.74
C PRO A 629 -1.01 -2.56 6.23
N TRP A 630 -2.24 -2.96 5.92
CA TRP A 630 -2.54 -4.28 5.38
C TRP A 630 -2.01 -4.46 3.95
N GLY A 631 -2.17 -3.45 3.09
CA GLY A 631 -1.62 -3.46 1.74
C GLY A 631 -0.09 -3.57 1.75
N GLN A 632 0.60 -2.88 2.66
CA GLN A 632 2.04 -2.99 2.83
C GLN A 632 2.45 -4.40 3.28
N ILE A 633 1.72 -5.00 4.22
CA ILE A 633 1.95 -6.39 4.64
C ILE A 633 1.81 -7.33 3.44
N THR A 634 0.76 -7.17 2.64
CA THR A 634 0.54 -7.97 1.42
C THR A 634 1.71 -7.86 0.46
N CYS A 635 2.11 -6.64 0.06
CA CYS A 635 3.23 -6.46 -0.87
C CYS A 635 4.49 -7.15 -0.34
N ARG A 636 4.79 -6.96 0.95
CA ARG A 636 6.02 -7.45 1.59
C ARG A 636 6.04 -8.96 1.74
N ILE A 637 4.97 -9.56 2.29
CA ILE A 637 4.91 -10.99 2.56
C ILE A 637 4.72 -11.77 1.25
N ALA A 638 3.77 -11.38 0.40
CA ALA A 638 3.53 -12.08 -0.85
C ALA A 638 4.79 -12.04 -1.72
N GLY A 639 5.40 -10.87 -1.91
CA GLY A 639 6.60 -10.77 -2.73
C GLY A 639 7.80 -11.53 -2.17
N SER A 640 7.94 -11.63 -0.84
CA SER A 640 8.98 -12.45 -0.21
C SER A 640 8.83 -13.93 -0.54
N VAL A 641 7.60 -14.46 -0.53
CA VAL A 641 7.31 -15.85 -0.91
C VAL A 641 7.57 -16.08 -2.39
N ILE A 642 7.12 -15.16 -3.25
CA ILE A 642 7.34 -15.23 -4.69
C ILE A 642 8.83 -15.20 -5.03
N LEU A 643 9.65 -14.44 -4.28
CA LEU A 643 11.10 -14.39 -4.47
C LEU A 643 11.78 -15.73 -4.21
N ILE A 644 11.36 -16.46 -3.17
CA ILE A 644 11.86 -17.81 -2.89
C ILE A 644 11.49 -18.76 -4.05
N LEU A 645 10.24 -18.68 -4.51
CA LEU A 645 9.77 -19.50 -5.64
C LEU A 645 10.46 -19.15 -6.95
N ALA A 646 10.87 -17.90 -7.15
CA ALA A 646 11.66 -17.49 -8.30
C ALA A 646 13.00 -18.24 -8.36
N GLY A 647 13.70 -18.38 -7.23
CA GLY A 647 14.93 -19.16 -7.14
C GLY A 647 14.73 -20.61 -7.59
N VAL A 648 13.63 -21.23 -7.17
CA VAL A 648 13.26 -22.59 -7.57
C VAL A 648 12.96 -22.65 -9.07
N PHE A 649 12.10 -21.76 -9.58
CA PHE A 649 11.68 -21.79 -10.99
C PHE A 649 12.85 -21.53 -11.95
N PHE A 650 13.66 -20.52 -11.68
CA PHE A 650 14.83 -20.24 -12.51
C PHE A 650 15.84 -21.38 -12.46
N SER A 651 16.03 -22.03 -11.31
CA SER A 651 16.94 -23.17 -11.22
C SER A 651 16.43 -24.41 -11.97
N ILE A 652 15.11 -24.65 -12.02
CA ILE A 652 14.52 -25.75 -12.79
C ILE A 652 14.70 -25.50 -14.30
N TYR A 653 14.45 -24.28 -14.74
CA TYR A 653 14.47 -23.92 -16.16
C TYR A 653 15.84 -23.45 -16.69
N ALA A 654 16.89 -23.45 -15.86
CA ALA A 654 18.23 -22.97 -16.19
C ALA A 654 18.90 -23.73 -17.34
N ASN A 655 18.53 -24.99 -17.57
CA ASN A 655 19.13 -25.86 -18.60
C ASN A 655 18.38 -25.84 -19.94
N GLU A 656 17.31 -25.06 -20.07
CA GLU A 656 16.52 -24.99 -21.30
C GLU A 656 16.78 -23.65 -22.01
N ALA A 657 17.21 -23.71 -23.27
CA ALA A 657 17.35 -22.51 -24.10
C ALA A 657 16.05 -21.69 -24.09
N VAL A 658 16.18 -20.37 -23.95
CA VAL A 658 15.07 -19.44 -24.12
C VAL A 658 14.71 -19.44 -25.60
N PRO A 659 13.44 -19.69 -26.00
CA PRO A 659 13.01 -19.33 -27.34
C PRO A 659 13.14 -17.81 -27.46
N VAL A 660 14.17 -17.38 -28.18
CA VAL A 660 14.27 -16.00 -28.65
C VAL A 660 13.17 -15.85 -29.69
N GLY A 661 12.04 -15.25 -29.31
CA GLY A 661 11.02 -14.83 -30.27
C GLY A 661 9.59 -15.15 -29.87
N LEU A 662 8.95 -14.19 -29.20
CA LEU A 662 7.83 -13.46 -29.79
C LEU A 662 7.75 -12.12 -29.06
N LEU A 663 8.29 -11.12 -29.75
CA LEU A 663 8.18 -9.68 -29.45
C LEU A 663 6.73 -9.22 -29.47
#